data_AF-A0A2A4G8C2-F1
#
_entry.id   AF-A0A2A4G8C2-F1
#
_cell.length_a   1.000
_cell.length_b   1.000
_cell.length_c   1.000
_cell.angle_alpha   90.00
_cell.angle_beta   90.00
_cell.angle_gamma   90.00
#
_symmetry.space_group_name_H-M   'P 1'
#
loop_
_entity.id
_entity.type
_entity.pdbx_description
1 polymer ?
#
loop_
_entity_poly.entity_id
_entity_poly.type
_entity_poly.pdbx_seq_one_letter_code
_entity_poly.pdbx_strand_id
1 'polypeptide(L)'
;MHMKGTRRILFVLGLFMGMAVSAQQFITHAVKEGETLYSIAKKYRVTPYNILKQNKELKEGDALQPNTLLVIPMGGVQEEAGQAQDSTKTAAREPIGYTKHRVRRRETLFGITKRYQITEVELKRYNPQLYANSLKKGMQLKIPKYLRVAPEDLVVEETEWDTYIVKPKETFWSIAYTHGITVDSLRVLNPQLEDILPMGEALKVPKKLGSTIEDQSVALYQSYTVPAKMTFFSLGQEFGVTEEQIKELNPEVVERGLQEGMIIRLPKPEPETEVVNTENYNFYEVKPKQTEFSLTRQLGISYTDLLALNPDLSEGLKAGMILKLPKDLEGDFEVKNALILDKVNLLDSINPMRKPKVLFLLPFRLDKIDVGNTEKAKKSLQGRRDAHASLGLYSGAMIALDSVNRLGISVDVKTLDTRLSQGYVKEQLSTELLSNYDAIVGPLTPKALDEVAARASVFNVPVIAPAQSSSDISHANVFYSVPKPEMMRERLLEHVSAAYTDAHVIVIADAANKKTDSLIHQRFPNAKSLQLKENLSLNIDDLTAAVSDKKPNWVFLESDNFRVVSSVVSILNSVRTEEVAVKLFTTHRGKGFENPMINSSHLSQLQFTYPSAYKQVGTNAFTQRYLKRFGTEPDRYAIRGFDLTYDLLLKLAYKPALGQVTDMVGETVYNGNKFDYWREGFEGYSNKASYILEFSEMRVKEIEAE
;
A
#
# COMPACT_ATOMS: atom_id res chain seq x y z
N MET A 1 -20.73 4.70 -81.74
CA MET A 1 -19.47 5.42 -82.00
C MET A 1 -18.78 5.72 -80.66
N HIS A 2 -17.46 5.60 -80.63
CA HIS A 2 -16.58 5.52 -79.45
C HIS A 2 -16.53 6.73 -78.49
N MET A 3 -16.28 6.39 -77.22
CA MET A 3 -15.37 6.96 -76.19
C MET A 3 -15.24 8.49 -76.00
N LYS A 4 -15.42 8.94 -74.74
CA LYS A 4 -14.37 9.28 -73.73
C LYS A 4 -15.05 9.85 -72.46
N GLY A 5 -14.87 9.27 -71.27
CA GLY A 5 -14.05 9.81 -70.15
C GLY A 5 -14.82 10.86 -69.31
N THR A 6 -14.87 10.90 -67.98
CA THR A 6 -13.91 10.46 -66.96
C THR A 6 -14.53 10.59 -65.54
N ARG A 7 -14.24 9.59 -64.69
CA ARG A 7 -14.01 9.62 -63.21
C ARG A 7 -15.10 10.11 -62.22
N ARG A 8 -15.70 9.12 -61.53
CA ARG A 8 -15.98 9.15 -60.07
C ARG A 8 -15.31 7.93 -59.43
N ILE A 9 -14.47 8.15 -58.42
CA ILE A 9 -13.79 7.19 -57.52
C ILE A 9 -14.14 7.71 -56.11
N LEU A 10 -14.69 6.93 -55.18
CA LEU A 10 -13.95 6.08 -54.22
C LEU A 10 -14.97 5.10 -53.57
N PHE A 11 -14.92 3.80 -53.92
CA PHE A 11 -14.32 2.68 -53.16
C PHE A 11 -15.14 2.15 -51.97
N VAL A 12 -15.97 1.14 -52.24
CA VAL A 12 -16.29 0.04 -51.30
C VAL A 12 -16.08 -1.24 -52.08
N LEU A 13 -14.98 -1.95 -51.82
CA LEU A 13 -14.73 -3.28 -52.38
C LEU A 13 -14.10 -4.12 -51.27
N GLY A 14 -14.91 -5.01 -50.70
CA GLY A 14 -14.48 -6.02 -49.77
C GLY A 14 -13.57 -7.01 -50.49
N LEU A 15 -12.33 -7.10 -50.01
CA LEU A 15 -11.36 -8.10 -50.43
C LEU A 15 -11.39 -9.23 -49.39
N PHE A 16 -12.09 -10.32 -49.71
CA PHE A 16 -11.89 -11.61 -49.07
C PHE A 16 -10.52 -12.13 -49.52
N MET A 17 -9.51 -12.02 -48.67
CA MET A 17 -8.20 -12.64 -48.86
C MET A 17 -7.97 -13.62 -47.70
N GLY A 18 -7.69 -14.87 -48.07
CA GLY A 18 -7.82 -16.04 -47.22
C GLY A 18 -6.99 -16.02 -45.94
N MET A 19 -7.63 -16.45 -44.85
CA MET A 19 -6.93 -17.00 -43.69
C MET A 19 -6.32 -18.34 -44.11
N ALA A 20 -5.00 -18.43 -44.14
CA ALA A 20 -4.31 -19.71 -44.10
C ALA A 20 -4.55 -20.33 -42.71
N VAL A 21 -5.47 -21.28 -42.64
CA VAL A 21 -5.59 -22.16 -41.47
C VAL A 21 -4.37 -23.08 -41.48
N SER A 22 -3.45 -22.87 -40.55
CA SER A 22 -2.39 -23.84 -40.29
C SER A 22 -3.03 -25.07 -39.63
N ALA A 23 -3.15 -26.17 -40.37
CA ALA A 23 -3.61 -27.44 -39.81
C ALA A 23 -2.48 -28.04 -38.98
N GLN A 24 -2.71 -28.20 -37.67
CA GLN A 24 -1.83 -28.94 -36.78
C GLN A 24 -1.65 -30.37 -37.31
N GLN A 25 -0.43 -30.76 -37.67
CA GLN A 25 -0.17 -32.13 -38.12
C GLN A 25 -0.01 -33.04 -36.89
N PHE A 26 -0.50 -34.27 -36.94
CA PHE A 26 -0.35 -35.24 -35.85
C PHE A 26 0.33 -36.50 -36.35
N ILE A 27 1.15 -37.12 -35.50
CA ILE A 27 1.79 -38.41 -35.74
C ILE A 27 1.51 -39.34 -34.57
N THR A 28 1.38 -40.64 -34.81
CA THR A 28 1.23 -41.67 -33.77
C THR A 28 2.56 -42.35 -33.49
N HIS A 29 2.93 -42.49 -32.21
CA HIS A 29 4.13 -43.20 -31.76
C HIS A 29 3.76 -44.31 -30.79
N ALA A 30 4.12 -45.56 -31.11
CA ALA A 30 3.98 -46.69 -30.21
C ALA A 30 5.13 -46.69 -29.19
N VAL A 31 4.80 -46.65 -27.90
CA VAL A 31 5.77 -46.66 -26.79
C VAL A 31 6.57 -47.96 -26.81
N LYS A 32 7.90 -47.85 -26.83
CA LYS A 32 8.81 -48.99 -26.68
C LYS A 32 9.20 -49.19 -25.21
N GLU A 33 9.61 -50.41 -24.88
CA GLU A 33 10.08 -50.75 -23.53
C GLU A 33 11.21 -49.82 -23.08
N GLY A 34 11.03 -49.18 -21.93
CA GLY A 34 11.99 -48.21 -21.36
C GLY A 34 11.87 -46.77 -21.86
N GLU A 35 10.98 -46.46 -22.81
CA GLU A 35 10.72 -45.07 -23.21
C GLU A 35 9.87 -44.34 -22.16
N THR A 36 10.28 -43.12 -21.80
CA THR A 36 9.54 -42.21 -20.93
C THR A 36 8.88 -41.11 -21.75
N LEU A 37 7.84 -40.48 -21.20
CA LEU A 37 7.16 -39.34 -21.81
C LEU A 37 8.16 -38.22 -22.14
N TYR A 38 9.16 -38.01 -21.28
CA TYR A 38 10.25 -37.07 -21.49
C TYR A 38 11.14 -37.44 -22.68
N SER A 39 11.55 -38.72 -22.80
CA SER A 39 12.37 -39.16 -23.94
C SER A 39 11.62 -39.11 -25.28
N ILE A 40 10.32 -39.35 -25.27
CA ILE A 40 9.46 -39.27 -26.47
C ILE A 40 9.23 -37.80 -26.85
N ALA A 41 8.91 -36.93 -25.89
CA ALA A 41 8.77 -35.49 -26.11
C ALA A 41 10.03 -34.87 -26.71
N LYS A 42 11.20 -35.24 -26.18
CA LYS A 42 12.50 -34.80 -26.70
C LYS A 42 12.75 -35.29 -28.14
N LYS A 43 12.38 -36.54 -28.46
CA LYS A 43 12.55 -37.13 -29.80
C LYS A 43 11.75 -36.38 -30.87
N TYR A 44 10.53 -35.95 -30.53
CA TYR A 44 9.64 -35.25 -31.46
C TYR A 44 9.69 -33.72 -31.33
N ARG A 45 10.58 -33.18 -30.46
CA ARG A 45 10.76 -31.75 -30.20
C ARG A 45 9.47 -31.05 -29.76
N VAL A 46 8.71 -31.71 -28.90
CA VAL A 46 7.50 -31.18 -28.25
C VAL A 46 7.68 -31.23 -26.74
N THR A 47 6.79 -30.61 -25.96
CA THR A 47 6.81 -30.73 -24.50
C THR A 47 6.03 -31.97 -24.04
N PRO A 48 6.39 -32.59 -22.89
CA PRO A 48 5.59 -33.66 -22.29
C PRO A 48 4.12 -33.25 -22.08
N TYR A 49 3.92 -31.99 -21.69
CA TYR A 49 2.61 -31.35 -21.56
C TYR A 49 1.79 -31.40 -22.86
N ASN A 50 2.40 -31.09 -24.02
CA ASN A 50 1.71 -31.12 -25.32
C ASN A 50 1.32 -32.54 -25.74
N ILE A 51 2.06 -33.56 -25.30
CA ILE A 51 1.70 -34.97 -25.51
C ILE A 51 0.53 -35.34 -24.58
N LEU A 52 0.59 -35.02 -23.28
CA LEU A 52 -0.49 -35.33 -22.32
C LEU A 52 -1.82 -34.67 -22.71
N LYS A 53 -1.78 -33.44 -23.24
CA LYS A 53 -2.97 -32.72 -23.71
C LYS A 53 -3.76 -33.49 -24.78
N GLN A 54 -3.07 -34.27 -25.62
CA GLN A 54 -3.69 -35.04 -26.72
C GLN A 54 -3.96 -36.51 -26.35
N ASN A 55 -3.47 -36.98 -25.21
CA ASN A 55 -3.60 -38.35 -24.71
C ASN A 55 -4.14 -38.28 -23.26
N LYS A 56 -5.41 -37.86 -23.13
CA LYS A 56 -6.06 -37.52 -21.84
C LYS A 56 -6.19 -38.71 -20.87
N GLU A 57 -5.99 -39.91 -21.38
CA GLU A 57 -5.94 -41.16 -20.63
C GLU A 57 -4.65 -41.34 -19.80
N LEU A 58 -3.66 -40.47 -20.00
CA LEU A 58 -2.40 -40.46 -19.24
C LEU A 58 -2.32 -39.24 -18.32
N LYS A 59 -1.87 -39.44 -17.08
CA LYS A 59 -1.61 -38.38 -16.10
C LYS A 59 -0.10 -38.12 -15.95
N GLU A 60 0.23 -36.92 -15.49
CA GLU A 60 1.62 -36.53 -15.25
C GLU A 60 2.25 -37.38 -14.15
N GLY A 61 3.31 -38.13 -14.48
CA GLY A 61 3.96 -39.08 -13.57
C GLY A 61 3.58 -40.55 -13.76
N ASP A 62 2.61 -40.85 -14.63
CA ASP A 62 2.25 -42.25 -14.95
C ASP A 62 3.39 -42.98 -15.68
N ALA A 63 3.58 -44.26 -15.35
CA ALA A 63 4.51 -45.13 -16.04
C ALA A 63 3.92 -45.55 -17.41
N LEU A 64 4.58 -45.15 -18.51
CA LEU A 64 4.15 -45.53 -19.86
C LEU A 64 4.31 -47.03 -20.08
N GLN A 65 3.22 -47.69 -20.46
CA GLN A 65 3.23 -49.12 -20.78
C GLN A 65 3.74 -49.33 -22.21
N PRO A 66 4.57 -50.37 -22.46
CA PRO A 66 4.96 -50.73 -23.81
C PRO A 66 3.73 -51.02 -24.71
N ASN A 67 3.81 -50.64 -25.99
CA ASN A 67 2.73 -50.69 -27.00
C ASN A 67 1.55 -49.74 -26.80
N THR A 68 1.58 -48.81 -25.83
CA THR A 68 0.63 -47.69 -25.81
C THR A 68 0.87 -46.78 -27.02
N LEU A 69 -0.19 -46.41 -27.74
CA LEU A 69 -0.10 -45.51 -28.90
C LEU A 69 -0.32 -44.06 -28.45
N LEU A 70 0.68 -43.21 -28.65
CA LEU A 70 0.61 -41.79 -28.32
C LEU A 70 0.39 -40.94 -29.57
N VAL A 71 -0.57 -40.02 -29.51
CA VAL A 71 -0.80 -38.98 -30.51
C VAL A 71 0.09 -37.78 -30.21
N ILE A 72 0.96 -37.40 -31.15
CA ILE A 72 1.97 -36.36 -31.00
C ILE A 72 1.69 -35.24 -32.02
N PRO A 73 1.44 -33.99 -31.57
CA PRO A 73 1.22 -32.86 -32.47
C PRO A 73 2.54 -32.27 -33.00
N MET A 74 2.72 -32.24 -34.32
CA MET A 74 3.87 -31.66 -35.02
C MET A 74 3.48 -30.35 -35.71
N GLY A 75 4.31 -29.31 -35.52
CA GLY A 75 4.19 -28.01 -36.21
C GLY A 75 3.71 -26.88 -35.30
N GLY A 76 4.59 -25.90 -35.03
CA GLY A 76 4.28 -24.70 -34.25
C GLY A 76 5.22 -24.50 -33.06
N VAL A 77 6.50 -24.19 -33.34
CA VAL A 77 7.38 -23.59 -32.33
C VAL A 77 7.18 -22.08 -32.40
N GLN A 78 6.42 -21.55 -31.46
CA GLN A 78 6.41 -20.14 -31.10
C GLN A 78 6.47 -20.11 -29.56
N GLU A 79 7.58 -19.61 -29.04
CA GLU A 79 7.70 -19.28 -27.61
C GLU A 79 6.78 -18.10 -27.32
N GLU A 80 5.59 -18.39 -26.81
CA GLU A 80 4.80 -17.43 -26.05
C GLU A 80 4.45 -18.02 -24.68
N ALA A 81 4.90 -17.27 -23.68
CA ALA A 81 4.55 -17.43 -22.28
C ALA A 81 3.08 -17.05 -22.05
N GLY A 82 2.33 -17.85 -21.30
CA GLY A 82 1.02 -17.43 -20.78
C GLY A 82 0.02 -18.53 -20.40
N GLN A 83 0.13 -18.97 -19.14
CA GLN A 83 -0.95 -19.33 -18.18
C GLN A 83 -1.86 -20.58 -18.37
N ALA A 84 -1.71 -21.53 -17.43
CA ALA A 84 -2.74 -22.09 -16.51
C ALA A 84 -2.01 -22.95 -15.45
N GLN A 85 -2.01 -22.60 -14.15
CA GLN A 85 -2.78 -23.24 -13.05
C GLN A 85 -2.91 -24.77 -13.19
N ASP A 86 -2.49 -25.63 -12.25
CA ASP A 86 -2.68 -25.56 -10.80
C ASP A 86 -1.74 -26.51 -9.98
N SER A 87 -1.64 -26.24 -8.67
CA SER A 87 -1.25 -27.09 -7.51
C SER A 87 0.13 -27.80 -7.53
N THR A 88 1.20 -27.23 -6.98
CA THR A 88 1.42 -27.09 -5.53
C THR A 88 2.42 -25.97 -5.26
N LYS A 89 1.92 -24.73 -5.11
CA LYS A 89 2.66 -23.69 -4.38
C LYS A 89 2.52 -23.99 -2.90
N THR A 90 3.49 -24.69 -2.32
CA THR A 90 3.68 -24.62 -0.87
C THR A 90 4.02 -23.17 -0.57
N ALA A 91 3.07 -22.44 0.03
CA ALA A 91 3.33 -21.11 0.56
C ALA A 91 4.61 -21.18 1.40
N ALA A 92 5.59 -20.33 1.08
CA ALA A 92 6.83 -20.27 1.82
C ALA A 92 6.52 -19.70 3.21
N ARG A 93 6.15 -20.57 4.16
CA ARG A 93 6.04 -20.19 5.56
C ARG A 93 7.37 -19.64 6.04
N GLU A 94 7.36 -18.46 6.65
CA GLU A 94 8.55 -17.88 7.27
C GLU A 94 8.78 -18.52 8.65
N PRO A 95 10.02 -18.87 9.01
CA PRO A 95 10.30 -19.49 10.29
C PRO A 95 10.21 -18.46 11.43
N ILE A 96 9.50 -18.82 12.49
CA ILE A 96 9.43 -18.05 13.74
C ILE A 96 10.75 -18.03 14.54
N GLY A 97 11.74 -18.82 14.11
CA GLY A 97 13.06 -18.87 14.71
C GLY A 97 13.92 -19.98 14.10
N TYR A 98 15.13 -20.16 14.61
CA TYR A 98 16.04 -21.22 14.13
C TYR A 98 16.67 -22.01 15.29
N THR A 99 16.98 -23.28 15.04
CA THR A 99 17.79 -24.13 15.92
C THR A 99 19.10 -24.48 15.24
N LYS A 100 20.22 -24.48 15.96
CA LYS A 100 21.48 -25.02 15.45
C LYS A 100 21.51 -26.54 15.65
N HIS A 101 21.81 -27.29 14.60
CA HIS A 101 21.96 -28.74 14.65
C HIS A 101 23.35 -29.17 14.17
N ARG A 102 24.10 -29.90 15.00
CA ARG A 102 25.43 -30.44 14.64
C ARG A 102 25.28 -31.89 14.16
N VAL A 103 25.63 -32.12 12.90
CA VAL A 103 25.47 -33.42 12.20
C VAL A 103 26.30 -34.51 12.87
N ARG A 104 25.63 -35.60 13.26
CA ARG A 104 26.22 -36.79 13.90
C ARG A 104 26.76 -37.79 12.87
N ARG A 105 27.49 -38.81 13.34
CA ARG A 105 28.03 -39.87 12.47
C ARG A 105 26.86 -40.67 11.86
N ARG A 106 26.86 -40.87 10.53
CA ARG A 106 25.83 -41.57 9.74
C ARG A 106 24.45 -40.90 9.69
N GLU A 107 24.36 -39.62 10.03
CA GLU A 107 23.11 -38.86 9.91
C GLU A 107 22.89 -38.40 8.46
N THR A 108 21.64 -38.46 7.97
CA THR A 108 21.26 -38.13 6.59
C THR A 108 20.35 -36.90 6.56
N LEU A 109 20.28 -36.18 5.42
CA LEU A 109 19.38 -35.03 5.26
C LEU A 109 17.93 -35.44 5.56
N PHE A 110 17.49 -36.58 5.03
CA PHE A 110 16.17 -37.15 5.29
C PHE A 110 15.90 -37.41 6.79
N GLY A 111 16.89 -37.94 7.52
CA GLY A 111 16.75 -38.16 8.96
C GLY A 111 16.65 -36.85 9.76
N ILE A 112 17.37 -35.81 9.32
CA ILE A 112 17.34 -34.48 9.94
C ILE A 112 16.01 -33.77 9.65
N THR A 113 15.59 -33.74 8.39
CA THR A 113 14.31 -33.13 7.96
C THR A 113 13.13 -33.79 8.64
N LYS A 114 13.11 -35.13 8.73
CA LYS A 114 12.07 -35.88 9.45
C LYS A 114 12.06 -35.60 10.95
N ARG A 115 13.23 -35.50 11.60
CA ARG A 115 13.32 -35.16 13.04
C ARG A 115 12.74 -33.78 13.35
N TYR A 116 13.01 -32.81 12.48
CA TYR A 116 12.59 -31.43 12.69
C TYR A 116 11.27 -31.07 12.01
N GLN A 117 10.63 -32.01 11.30
CA GLN A 117 9.36 -31.83 10.57
C GLN A 117 9.41 -30.65 9.57
N ILE A 118 10.51 -30.56 8.84
CA ILE A 118 10.75 -29.58 7.77
C ILE A 118 11.08 -30.32 6.48
N THR A 119 10.91 -29.68 5.33
CA THR A 119 11.27 -30.28 4.03
C THR A 119 12.77 -30.13 3.76
N GLU A 120 13.29 -30.95 2.84
CA GLU A 120 14.68 -30.81 2.39
C GLU A 120 14.91 -29.46 1.68
N VAL A 121 13.89 -28.94 0.99
CA VAL A 121 13.91 -27.61 0.36
C VAL A 121 14.00 -26.52 1.43
N GLU A 122 13.20 -26.60 2.49
CA GLU A 122 13.26 -25.67 3.64
C GLU A 122 14.61 -25.76 4.36
N LEU A 123 15.17 -26.96 4.53
CA LEU A 123 16.49 -27.13 5.15
C LEU A 123 17.61 -26.54 4.29
N LYS A 124 17.62 -26.81 2.97
CA LYS A 124 18.65 -26.32 2.05
C LYS A 124 18.55 -24.81 1.84
N ARG A 125 17.35 -24.22 1.88
CA ARG A 125 17.13 -22.76 1.79
C ARG A 125 17.94 -21.99 2.83
N TYR A 126 18.03 -22.50 4.05
CA TYR A 126 18.78 -21.85 5.15
C TYR A 126 20.18 -22.44 5.36
N ASN A 127 20.58 -23.40 4.53
CA ASN A 127 21.89 -24.05 4.52
C ASN A 127 22.39 -24.24 3.08
N PRO A 128 22.61 -23.15 2.34
CA PRO A 128 22.89 -23.21 0.89
C PRO A 128 24.16 -24.00 0.55
N GLN A 129 25.08 -24.18 1.49
CA GLN A 129 26.24 -25.06 1.33
C GLN A 129 25.88 -26.52 1.00
N LEU A 130 24.64 -26.94 1.30
CA LEU A 130 24.11 -28.27 0.98
C LEU A 130 23.70 -28.45 -0.49
N TYR A 131 23.69 -27.38 -1.30
CA TYR A 131 23.51 -27.48 -2.76
C TYR A 131 24.80 -27.90 -3.47
N ALA A 132 25.96 -27.53 -2.92
CA ALA A 132 27.27 -27.80 -3.52
C ALA A 132 28.01 -28.97 -2.85
N ASN A 133 27.69 -29.28 -1.59
CA ASN A 133 28.39 -30.30 -0.80
C ASN A 133 27.43 -31.32 -0.21
N SER A 134 27.88 -32.58 -0.15
CA SER A 134 27.20 -33.62 0.61
C SER A 134 27.30 -33.37 2.12
N LEU A 135 26.32 -33.87 2.87
CA LEU A 135 26.24 -33.72 4.32
C LEU A 135 27.41 -34.44 5.02
N LYS A 136 28.24 -33.71 5.79
CA LYS A 136 29.42 -34.26 6.49
C LYS A 136 29.25 -34.22 8.02
N LYS A 137 29.84 -35.22 8.70
CA LYS A 137 29.89 -35.27 10.17
C LYS A 137 30.50 -33.98 10.73
N GLY A 138 29.86 -33.41 11.74
CA GLY A 138 30.31 -32.21 12.43
C GLY A 138 29.87 -30.89 11.80
N MET A 139 29.25 -30.91 10.63
CA MET A 139 28.67 -29.73 9.99
C MET A 139 27.57 -29.13 10.88
N GLN A 140 27.51 -27.80 10.99
CA GLN A 140 26.44 -27.10 11.71
C GLN A 140 25.38 -26.65 10.71
N LEU A 141 24.14 -27.05 10.95
CA LEU A 141 22.98 -26.68 10.16
C LEU A 141 22.07 -25.72 10.93
N LYS A 142 21.55 -24.73 10.22
CA LYS A 142 20.52 -23.79 10.67
C LYS A 142 19.14 -24.37 10.33
N ILE A 143 18.49 -24.96 11.32
CA ILE A 143 17.19 -25.61 11.17
C ILE A 143 16.08 -24.57 11.40
N PRO A 144 15.23 -24.24 10.41
CA PRO A 144 14.08 -23.36 10.62
C PRO A 144 13.06 -23.99 11.59
N LYS A 145 12.51 -23.19 12.50
CA LYS A 145 11.37 -23.54 13.36
C LYS A 145 10.12 -22.89 12.78
N TYR A 146 9.07 -23.69 12.62
CA TYR A 146 7.74 -23.23 12.26
C TYR A 146 6.79 -23.49 13.43
N LEU A 147 5.72 -22.70 13.56
CA LEU A 147 4.62 -23.01 14.48
C LEU A 147 4.12 -24.42 14.16
N ARG A 148 4.15 -25.31 15.15
CA ARG A 148 3.54 -26.64 15.02
C ARG A 148 2.07 -26.50 15.34
N VAL A 149 1.23 -26.60 14.32
CA VAL A 149 -0.10 -27.20 14.45
C VAL A 149 0.14 -28.71 14.36
N ALA A 150 -0.40 -29.49 15.29
CA ALA A 150 -0.21 -30.94 15.26
C ALA A 150 -0.81 -31.50 13.96
N PRO A 151 -0.14 -32.45 13.27
CA PRO A 151 -0.65 -33.03 12.02
C PRO A 151 -1.96 -33.81 12.17
N GLU A 152 -2.42 -34.02 13.40
CA GLU A 152 -3.73 -34.60 13.70
C GLU A 152 -4.90 -33.63 13.41
N ASP A 153 -4.63 -32.32 13.26
CA ASP A 153 -5.63 -31.27 12.94
C ASP A 153 -5.60 -30.79 11.47
N LEU A 154 -4.94 -31.52 10.57
CA LEU A 154 -4.78 -31.14 9.15
C LEU A 154 -5.16 -32.25 8.17
N VAL A 155 -6.24 -32.98 8.48
CA VAL A 155 -7.10 -33.52 7.43
C VAL A 155 -8.28 -32.57 7.33
N VAL A 156 -8.12 -31.49 6.56
CA VAL A 156 -9.26 -30.69 6.11
C VAL A 156 -9.59 -31.23 4.73
N GLU A 157 -10.59 -32.13 4.69
CA GLU A 157 -11.27 -32.47 3.44
C GLU A 157 -11.80 -31.18 2.78
N GLU A 158 -11.94 -31.15 1.45
CA GLU A 158 -12.49 -30.01 0.69
C GLU A 158 -13.96 -29.63 1.05
N THR A 159 -14.46 -30.07 2.21
CA THR A 159 -15.87 -30.06 2.62
C THR A 159 -16.21 -29.07 3.75
N GLU A 160 -15.27 -28.30 4.31
CA GLU A 160 -15.48 -27.53 5.57
C GLU A 160 -15.74 -26.01 5.49
N TRP A 161 -15.89 -25.42 4.30
CA TRP A 161 -16.20 -23.98 4.16
C TRP A 161 -17.34 -23.74 3.17
N ASP A 162 -18.10 -22.68 3.40
CA ASP A 162 -19.13 -22.15 2.52
C ASP A 162 -18.67 -20.86 1.86
N THR A 163 -19.31 -20.53 0.73
CA THR A 163 -19.09 -19.25 0.04
C THR A 163 -20.15 -18.24 0.48
N TYR A 164 -19.71 -17.13 1.08
CA TYR A 164 -20.54 -16.00 1.46
C TYR A 164 -20.35 -14.83 0.48
N ILE A 165 -21.44 -14.31 -0.09
CA ILE A 165 -21.37 -13.13 -0.97
C ILE A 165 -21.52 -11.88 -0.12
N VAL A 166 -20.49 -11.02 -0.13
CA VAL A 166 -20.46 -9.75 0.61
C VAL A 166 -21.61 -8.86 0.16
N LYS A 167 -22.53 -8.56 1.08
CA LYS A 167 -23.63 -7.63 0.85
C LYS A 167 -23.15 -6.19 0.97
N PRO A 168 -23.89 -5.22 0.41
CA PRO A 168 -23.56 -3.82 0.58
C PRO A 168 -23.42 -3.45 2.06
N LYS A 169 -22.35 -2.71 2.38
CA LYS A 169 -22.05 -2.14 3.72
C LYS A 169 -21.58 -3.14 4.79
N GLU A 170 -21.29 -4.38 4.42
CA GLU A 170 -20.66 -5.34 5.33
C GLU A 170 -19.14 -5.13 5.41
N THR A 171 -18.58 -5.44 6.57
CA THR A 171 -17.13 -5.38 6.84
C THR A 171 -16.63 -6.78 7.19
N PHE A 172 -15.31 -6.99 7.16
CA PHE A 172 -14.72 -8.24 7.68
C PHE A 172 -15.21 -8.56 9.09
N TRP A 173 -15.49 -7.55 9.90
CA TRP A 173 -16.04 -7.70 11.24
C TRP A 173 -17.49 -8.18 11.23
N SER A 174 -18.39 -7.52 10.48
CA SER A 174 -19.82 -7.91 10.50
C SER A 174 -20.02 -9.34 10.03
N ILE A 175 -19.19 -9.79 9.08
CA ILE A 175 -19.21 -11.15 8.55
C ILE A 175 -18.55 -12.12 9.54
N ALA A 176 -17.38 -11.80 10.09
CA ALA A 176 -16.71 -12.66 11.08
C ALA A 176 -17.59 -12.89 12.32
N TYR A 177 -18.27 -11.83 12.80
CA TYR A 177 -19.23 -11.88 13.90
C TYR A 177 -20.43 -12.78 13.57
N THR A 178 -21.05 -12.59 12.40
CA THR A 178 -22.19 -13.42 11.94
C THR A 178 -21.82 -14.90 11.84
N HIS A 179 -20.57 -15.19 11.50
CA HIS A 179 -20.04 -16.56 11.35
C HIS A 179 -19.31 -17.08 12.59
N GLY A 180 -19.31 -16.34 13.71
CA GLY A 180 -18.74 -16.77 14.99
C GLY A 180 -17.22 -16.99 14.97
N ILE A 181 -16.49 -16.25 14.13
CA ILE A 181 -15.03 -16.33 14.02
C ILE A 181 -14.38 -14.96 14.23
N THR A 182 -13.06 -14.95 14.42
CA THR A 182 -12.32 -13.68 14.52
C THR A 182 -12.09 -13.07 13.13
N VAL A 183 -11.89 -11.75 13.07
CA VAL A 183 -11.51 -11.05 11.83
C VAL A 183 -10.21 -11.62 11.25
N ASP A 184 -9.25 -11.94 12.12
CA ASP A 184 -8.00 -12.61 11.73
C ASP A 184 -8.25 -14.01 11.16
N SER A 185 -9.15 -14.80 11.75
CA SER A 185 -9.54 -16.11 11.21
C SER A 185 -10.19 -15.97 9.83
N LEU A 186 -11.05 -14.97 9.63
CA LEU A 186 -11.69 -14.70 8.34
C LEU A 186 -10.66 -14.23 7.29
N ARG A 187 -9.68 -13.43 7.68
CA ARG A 187 -8.55 -12.98 6.84
C ARG A 187 -7.63 -14.13 6.47
N VAL A 188 -7.36 -15.04 7.40
CA VAL A 188 -6.57 -16.25 7.16
C VAL A 188 -7.27 -17.20 6.19
N LEU A 189 -8.61 -17.28 6.24
CA LEU A 189 -9.41 -18.03 5.27
C LEU A 189 -9.47 -17.39 3.89
N ASN A 190 -9.25 -16.07 3.82
CA ASN A 190 -9.32 -15.27 2.60
C ASN A 190 -8.04 -14.45 2.37
N PRO A 191 -6.87 -15.11 2.28
CA PRO A 191 -5.58 -14.43 2.21
C PRO A 191 -5.35 -13.64 0.92
N GLN A 192 -6.23 -13.80 -0.07
CA GLN A 192 -6.25 -13.06 -1.33
C GLN A 192 -6.88 -11.66 -1.20
N LEU A 193 -7.61 -11.37 -0.12
CA LEU A 193 -8.30 -10.10 0.07
C LEU A 193 -7.38 -9.10 0.81
N GLU A 194 -7.33 -7.86 0.33
CA GLU A 194 -6.61 -6.75 0.98
C GLU A 194 -7.45 -6.15 2.13
N ASP A 195 -7.01 -5.04 2.74
CA ASP A 195 -7.73 -4.39 3.87
C ASP A 195 -9.12 -3.85 3.49
N ILE A 196 -9.45 -3.81 2.20
CA ILE A 196 -10.73 -3.36 1.64
C ILE A 196 -11.53 -4.59 1.23
N LEU A 197 -12.80 -4.65 1.63
CA LEU A 197 -13.74 -5.70 1.26
C LEU A 197 -14.66 -5.21 0.12
N PRO A 198 -14.47 -5.66 -1.13
CA PRO A 198 -15.28 -5.23 -2.26
C PRO A 198 -16.70 -5.79 -2.20
N MET A 199 -17.69 -4.98 -2.58
CA MET A 199 -19.09 -5.42 -2.64
C MET A 199 -19.26 -6.53 -3.67
N GLY A 200 -20.01 -7.58 -3.30
CA GLY A 200 -20.30 -8.72 -4.19
C GLY A 200 -19.16 -9.75 -4.31
N GLU A 201 -18.07 -9.59 -3.55
CA GLU A 201 -16.99 -10.58 -3.54
C GLU A 201 -17.38 -11.84 -2.74
N ALA A 202 -16.87 -12.98 -3.19
CA ALA A 202 -17.09 -14.28 -2.57
C ALA A 202 -16.04 -14.53 -1.47
N LEU A 203 -16.49 -14.56 -0.21
CA LEU A 203 -15.70 -14.90 0.97
C LEU A 203 -15.84 -16.39 1.32
N LYS A 204 -14.73 -17.01 1.68
CA LYS A 204 -14.71 -18.30 2.36
C LYS A 204 -15.01 -18.09 3.84
N VAL A 205 -16.11 -18.67 4.30
CA VAL A 205 -16.50 -18.69 5.71
C VAL A 205 -16.60 -20.15 6.18
N PRO A 206 -16.29 -20.47 7.44
CA PRO A 206 -16.35 -21.85 7.90
C PRO A 206 -17.80 -22.35 7.92
N LYS A 207 -18.01 -23.62 7.52
CA LYS A 207 -19.31 -24.29 7.67
C LYS A 207 -19.61 -24.44 9.16
N LYS A 208 -20.85 -24.14 9.56
CA LYS A 208 -21.33 -24.52 10.89
C LYS A 208 -21.36 -26.04 10.96
N LEU A 209 -20.63 -26.65 11.89
CA LEU A 209 -20.67 -28.10 12.15
C LEU A 209 -22.12 -28.54 12.38
N GLY A 210 -22.68 -29.29 11.42
CA GLY A 210 -24.05 -29.82 11.45
C GLY A 210 -24.96 -29.45 10.26
N SER A 211 -24.52 -28.62 9.31
CA SER A 211 -25.36 -28.15 8.19
C SER A 211 -25.23 -28.98 6.91
N THR A 212 -25.43 -30.30 6.99
CA THR A 212 -25.66 -31.16 5.82
C THR A 212 -26.97 -31.90 5.99
N ILE A 213 -28.05 -31.25 5.56
CA ILE A 213 -29.27 -31.77 4.91
C ILE A 213 -30.16 -30.54 4.71
N GLU A 214 -30.53 -30.25 3.46
CA GLU A 214 -31.47 -29.18 3.10
C GLU A 214 -32.81 -29.41 3.83
N ASP A 215 -33.35 -28.34 4.44
CA ASP A 215 -34.66 -28.25 5.10
C ASP A 215 -34.90 -28.96 6.45
N GLN A 216 -33.96 -28.84 7.41
CA GLN A 216 -34.29 -28.95 8.84
C GLN A 216 -33.79 -27.75 9.65
N SER A 217 -34.70 -27.05 10.34
CA SER A 217 -34.34 -26.08 11.37
C SER A 217 -33.81 -26.81 12.61
N VAL A 218 -32.49 -26.83 12.79
CA VAL A 218 -31.86 -27.38 14.00
C VAL A 218 -32.12 -26.41 15.15
N ALA A 219 -33.06 -26.75 16.02
CA ALA A 219 -33.24 -26.04 17.29
C ALA A 219 -31.98 -26.20 18.14
N LEU A 220 -31.25 -25.11 18.38
CA LEU A 220 -30.12 -25.09 19.30
C LEU A 220 -30.60 -25.55 20.69
N TYR A 221 -29.84 -26.42 21.35
CA TYR A 221 -30.18 -26.89 22.69
C TYR A 221 -29.02 -26.80 23.67
N GLN A 222 -29.34 -26.63 24.95
CA GLN A 222 -28.43 -26.79 26.07
C GLN A 222 -28.75 -28.07 26.83
N SER A 223 -27.73 -28.77 27.34
CA SER A 223 -27.93 -29.97 28.16
C SER A 223 -28.11 -29.58 29.62
N TYR A 224 -29.13 -30.13 30.28
CA TYR A 224 -29.49 -29.85 31.67
C TYR A 224 -29.70 -31.16 32.43
N THR A 225 -29.10 -31.30 33.61
CA THR A 225 -29.28 -32.50 34.45
C THR A 225 -30.43 -32.26 35.41
N VAL A 226 -31.46 -33.09 35.34
CA VAL A 226 -32.71 -32.99 36.10
C VAL A 226 -32.45 -33.21 37.60
N PRO A 227 -32.66 -32.20 38.47
CA PRO A 227 -32.51 -32.36 39.92
C PRO A 227 -33.67 -33.14 40.55
N ALA A 228 -33.51 -33.52 41.82
CA ALA A 228 -34.56 -34.20 42.59
C ALA A 228 -35.88 -33.43 42.59
N LYS A 229 -36.99 -34.11 42.29
CA LYS A 229 -38.37 -33.58 42.26
C LYS A 229 -38.67 -32.54 41.16
N MET A 230 -37.81 -32.39 40.15
CA MET A 230 -38.08 -31.51 39.02
C MET A 230 -39.16 -32.10 38.10
N THR A 231 -40.04 -31.25 37.54
CA THR A 231 -41.14 -31.63 36.65
C THR A 231 -41.07 -30.85 35.32
N PHE A 232 -41.80 -31.29 34.30
CA PHE A 232 -41.92 -30.53 33.05
C PHE A 232 -42.47 -29.11 33.28
N PHE A 233 -43.42 -28.96 34.21
CA PHE A 233 -44.00 -27.66 34.57
C PHE A 233 -42.94 -26.71 35.16
N SER A 234 -42.11 -27.20 36.08
CA SER A 234 -41.04 -26.38 36.67
C SER A 234 -39.95 -26.04 35.65
N LEU A 235 -39.62 -26.94 34.72
CA LEU A 235 -38.71 -26.65 33.61
C LEU A 235 -39.27 -25.57 32.67
N GLY A 236 -40.58 -25.60 32.41
CA GLY A 236 -41.20 -24.59 31.56
C GLY A 236 -41.24 -23.20 32.18
N GLN A 237 -41.41 -23.10 33.51
CA GLN A 237 -41.33 -21.83 34.23
C GLN A 237 -39.90 -21.27 34.28
N GLU A 238 -38.90 -22.13 34.47
CA GLU A 238 -37.51 -21.71 34.64
C GLU A 238 -36.83 -21.35 33.30
N PHE A 239 -37.12 -22.10 32.24
CA PHE A 239 -36.45 -21.94 30.95
C PHE A 239 -37.33 -21.35 29.85
N GLY A 240 -38.61 -21.05 30.14
CA GLY A 240 -39.53 -20.45 29.18
C GLY A 240 -39.89 -21.37 28.02
N VAL A 241 -39.91 -22.69 28.24
CA VAL A 241 -40.13 -23.71 27.20
C VAL A 241 -41.36 -24.56 27.49
N THR A 242 -42.01 -25.09 26.45
CA THR A 242 -43.19 -25.94 26.64
C THR A 242 -42.82 -27.40 26.86
N GLU A 243 -43.70 -28.16 27.51
CA GLU A 243 -43.52 -29.61 27.69
C GLU A 243 -43.37 -30.34 26.33
N GLU A 244 -44.06 -29.87 25.30
CA GLU A 244 -43.97 -30.39 23.94
C GLU A 244 -42.59 -30.15 23.33
N GLN A 245 -42.03 -28.94 23.49
CA GLN A 245 -40.67 -28.62 23.04
C GLN A 245 -39.60 -29.45 23.75
N ILE A 246 -39.79 -29.75 25.04
CA ILE A 246 -38.89 -30.63 25.79
C ILE A 246 -39.00 -32.08 25.28
N LYS A 247 -40.21 -32.59 25.03
CA LYS A 247 -40.43 -33.95 24.52
C LYS A 247 -39.91 -34.14 23.10
N GLU A 248 -40.04 -33.12 22.25
CA GLU A 248 -39.52 -33.12 20.88
C GLU A 248 -38.00 -33.27 20.85
N LEU A 249 -37.29 -32.56 21.74
CA LEU A 249 -35.84 -32.64 21.84
C LEU A 249 -35.33 -33.85 22.64
N ASN A 250 -36.21 -34.53 23.40
CA ASN A 250 -35.88 -35.68 24.25
C ASN A 250 -36.96 -36.78 24.16
N PRO A 251 -37.02 -37.52 23.04
CA PRO A 251 -38.03 -38.56 22.82
C PRO A 251 -38.05 -39.64 23.91
N GLU A 252 -36.90 -39.93 24.53
CA GLU A 252 -36.76 -40.90 25.61
C GLU A 252 -37.57 -40.57 26.87
N VAL A 253 -37.92 -39.29 27.08
CA VAL A 253 -38.73 -38.85 28.22
C VAL A 253 -40.21 -39.14 27.98
N VAL A 254 -40.63 -39.34 26.73
CA VAL A 254 -42.02 -39.68 26.37
C VAL A 254 -42.40 -41.07 26.88
N GLU A 255 -41.47 -42.03 26.81
CA GLU A 255 -41.71 -43.40 27.27
C GLU A 255 -41.40 -43.62 28.76
N ARG A 256 -40.36 -42.97 29.29
CA ARG A 256 -39.84 -43.26 30.64
C ARG A 256 -40.24 -42.25 31.71
N GLY A 257 -40.84 -41.13 31.30
CA GLY A 257 -41.06 -39.98 32.16
C GLY A 257 -39.76 -39.27 32.55
N LEU A 258 -39.88 -38.08 33.14
CA LEU A 258 -38.73 -37.31 33.59
C LEU A 258 -38.18 -37.90 34.90
N GLN A 259 -36.90 -38.30 34.92
CA GLN A 259 -36.26 -38.95 36.07
C GLN A 259 -35.15 -38.08 36.67
N GLU A 260 -34.97 -38.15 37.99
CA GLU A 260 -33.87 -37.49 38.69
C GLU A 260 -32.51 -38.00 38.18
N GLY A 261 -31.58 -37.07 37.92
CA GLY A 261 -30.26 -37.35 37.36
C GLY A 261 -30.23 -37.54 35.84
N MET A 262 -31.39 -37.48 35.17
CA MET A 262 -31.47 -37.56 33.70
C MET A 262 -30.91 -36.29 33.05
N ILE A 263 -30.12 -36.42 31.99
CA ILE A 263 -29.65 -35.28 31.20
C ILE A 263 -30.64 -35.07 30.05
N ILE A 264 -31.27 -33.91 30.02
CA ILE A 264 -32.24 -33.50 28.99
C ILE A 264 -31.71 -32.30 28.19
N ARG A 265 -32.21 -32.14 26.97
CA ARG A 265 -31.90 -31.07 26.02
C ARG A 265 -33.01 -30.03 26.06
N LEU A 266 -32.67 -28.79 26.37
CA LEU A 266 -33.60 -27.66 26.42
C LEU A 266 -33.29 -26.68 25.29
N PRO A 267 -34.29 -26.11 24.58
CA PRO A 267 -34.07 -25.10 23.55
C PRO A 267 -33.23 -23.91 24.06
N LYS A 268 -32.27 -23.44 23.26
CA LYS A 268 -31.45 -22.26 23.53
C LYS A 268 -31.99 -21.08 22.69
N PRO A 269 -32.38 -19.94 23.28
CA PRO A 269 -32.76 -18.76 22.52
C PRO A 269 -31.57 -18.26 21.69
N GLU A 270 -31.79 -17.94 20.42
CA GLU A 270 -30.78 -17.25 19.61
C GLU A 270 -30.56 -15.83 20.16
N PRO A 271 -29.30 -15.37 20.29
CA PRO A 271 -29.06 -13.97 20.58
C PRO A 271 -29.56 -13.13 19.39
N GLU A 272 -30.39 -12.12 19.66
CA GLU A 272 -30.82 -11.14 18.67
C GLU A 272 -29.58 -10.47 18.06
N THR A 273 -29.27 -10.78 16.80
CA THR A 273 -28.21 -10.09 16.05
C THR A 273 -28.76 -8.76 15.56
N GLU A 274 -28.53 -7.68 16.31
CA GLU A 274 -28.66 -6.35 15.75
C GLU A 274 -27.61 -6.17 14.64
N VAL A 275 -28.07 -5.72 13.46
CA VAL A 275 -27.18 -5.29 12.37
C VAL A 275 -26.42 -4.07 12.86
N VAL A 276 -25.14 -4.24 13.21
CA VAL A 276 -24.33 -3.16 13.76
C VAL A 276 -24.11 -2.07 12.72
N ASN A 277 -24.61 -0.88 13.03
CA ASN A 277 -24.52 0.29 12.17
C ASN A 277 -23.09 0.85 12.15
N THR A 278 -22.38 0.63 11.05
CA THR A 278 -21.01 1.12 10.78
C THR A 278 -20.96 2.56 10.27
N GLU A 279 -22.11 3.21 10.02
CA GLU A 279 -22.14 4.58 9.48
C GLU A 279 -21.78 5.62 10.56
N ASN A 280 -22.01 5.29 11.84
CA ASN A 280 -21.95 6.24 12.96
C ASN A 280 -20.82 5.98 13.96
N TYR A 281 -20.04 4.91 13.80
CA TYR A 281 -19.05 4.49 14.79
C TYR A 281 -17.77 3.96 14.16
N ASN A 282 -16.67 4.18 14.85
CA ASN A 282 -15.40 3.49 14.63
C ASN A 282 -15.25 2.33 15.61
N PHE A 283 -14.32 1.43 15.36
CA PHE A 283 -14.09 0.21 16.11
C PHE A 283 -12.61 0.06 16.44
N TYR A 284 -12.28 -0.45 17.62
CA TYR A 284 -10.90 -0.70 18.04
C TYR A 284 -10.74 -2.10 18.62
N GLU A 285 -9.76 -2.86 18.15
CA GLU A 285 -9.41 -4.15 18.75
C GLU A 285 -8.40 -3.98 19.88
N VAL A 286 -8.77 -4.40 21.08
CA VAL A 286 -7.92 -4.40 22.25
C VAL A 286 -6.73 -5.33 22.06
N LYS A 287 -5.53 -4.78 22.08
CA LYS A 287 -4.28 -5.51 21.91
C LYS A 287 -3.86 -6.22 23.20
N PRO A 288 -3.07 -7.31 23.09
CA PRO A 288 -2.51 -7.98 24.26
C PRO A 288 -1.76 -7.01 25.18
N LYS A 289 -1.99 -7.13 26.49
CA LYS A 289 -1.36 -6.33 27.56
C LYS A 289 -1.80 -4.86 27.63
N GLN A 290 -2.81 -4.43 26.89
CA GLN A 290 -3.43 -3.13 27.12
C GLN A 290 -4.23 -3.12 28.42
N THR A 291 -4.24 -1.95 29.06
CA THR A 291 -5.05 -1.65 30.24
C THR A 291 -6.11 -0.61 29.87
N GLU A 292 -7.20 -0.53 30.63
CA GLU A 292 -8.23 0.49 30.46
C GLU A 292 -7.63 1.89 30.42
N PHE A 293 -6.74 2.20 31.36
CA PHE A 293 -6.06 3.49 31.46
C PHE A 293 -5.17 3.80 30.25
N SER A 294 -4.38 2.83 29.79
CA SER A 294 -3.54 3.03 28.58
C SER A 294 -4.39 3.24 27.34
N LEU A 295 -5.53 2.54 27.27
CA LEU A 295 -6.42 2.55 26.11
C LEU A 295 -7.19 3.86 26.01
N THR A 296 -7.83 4.31 27.09
CA THR A 296 -8.56 5.59 27.13
C THR A 296 -7.64 6.77 26.84
N ARG A 297 -6.39 6.73 27.34
CA ARG A 297 -5.39 7.76 27.07
C ARG A 297 -4.95 7.77 25.61
N GLN A 298 -4.78 6.60 25.01
CA GLN A 298 -4.40 6.47 23.61
C GLN A 298 -5.53 6.94 22.68
N LEU A 299 -6.77 6.56 23.00
CA LEU A 299 -7.94 6.85 22.19
C LEU A 299 -8.54 8.25 22.43
N GLY A 300 -8.06 8.99 23.44
CA GLY A 300 -8.60 10.32 23.75
C GLY A 300 -10.05 10.32 24.26
N ILE A 301 -10.56 9.17 24.72
CA ILE A 301 -11.93 8.99 25.22
C ILE A 301 -11.91 8.71 26.73
N SER A 302 -12.89 9.22 27.47
CA SER A 302 -13.02 8.88 28.89
C SER A 302 -13.47 7.42 29.07
N TYR A 303 -13.09 6.79 30.19
CA TYR A 303 -13.57 5.43 30.48
C TYR A 303 -15.09 5.36 30.60
N THR A 304 -15.73 6.42 31.11
CA THR A 304 -17.19 6.49 31.25
C THR A 304 -17.88 6.52 29.89
N ASP A 305 -17.37 7.29 28.94
CA ASP A 305 -17.96 7.36 27.59
C ASP A 305 -17.68 6.06 26.81
N LEU A 306 -16.50 5.48 27.00
CA LEU A 306 -16.12 4.20 26.42
C LEU A 306 -17.01 3.05 26.95
N LEU A 307 -17.30 3.02 28.25
CA LEU A 307 -18.21 2.07 28.89
C LEU A 307 -19.66 2.28 28.45
N ALA A 308 -20.10 3.53 28.27
CA ALA A 308 -21.45 3.84 27.77
C ALA A 308 -21.69 3.28 26.36
N LEU A 309 -20.66 3.30 25.51
CA LEU A 309 -20.71 2.71 24.17
C LEU A 309 -20.49 1.20 24.15
N ASN A 310 -19.87 0.64 25.21
CA ASN A 310 -19.50 -0.77 25.32
C ASN A 310 -19.81 -1.30 26.72
N PRO A 311 -21.09 -1.60 27.03
CA PRO A 311 -21.50 -2.05 28.36
C PRO A 311 -20.74 -3.30 28.87
N ASP A 312 -20.31 -4.16 27.95
CA ASP A 312 -19.52 -5.38 28.22
C ASP A 312 -18.15 -5.09 28.86
N LEU A 313 -17.65 -3.84 28.78
CA LEU A 313 -16.44 -3.42 29.50
C LEU A 313 -16.60 -3.48 31.02
N SER A 314 -17.83 -3.56 31.54
CA SER A 314 -18.08 -3.78 32.97
C SER A 314 -17.52 -5.11 33.49
N GLU A 315 -17.29 -6.09 32.61
CA GLU A 315 -16.62 -7.35 32.94
C GLU A 315 -15.07 -7.28 32.85
N GLY A 316 -14.53 -6.10 32.55
CA GLY A 316 -13.11 -5.83 32.39
C GLY A 316 -12.59 -6.01 30.96
N LEU A 317 -11.51 -5.29 30.65
CA LEU A 317 -10.88 -5.24 29.34
C LEU A 317 -10.15 -6.57 28.99
N LYS A 318 -10.54 -7.22 27.89
CA LYS A 318 -9.95 -8.49 27.41
C LYS A 318 -9.22 -8.28 26.07
N ALA A 319 -8.06 -8.91 25.88
CA ALA A 319 -7.37 -8.87 24.59
C ALA A 319 -8.23 -9.53 23.49
N GLY A 320 -8.28 -8.91 22.31
CA GLY A 320 -9.16 -9.28 21.20
C GLY A 320 -10.59 -8.74 21.33
N MET A 321 -10.93 -8.04 22.43
CA MET A 321 -12.21 -7.35 22.57
C MET A 321 -12.30 -6.21 21.56
N ILE A 322 -13.47 -6.00 20.95
CA ILE A 322 -13.67 -4.93 19.98
C ILE A 322 -14.56 -3.86 20.60
N LEU A 323 -14.05 -2.63 20.62
CA LEU A 323 -14.71 -1.50 21.24
C LEU A 323 -15.29 -0.58 20.18
N LYS A 324 -16.56 -0.26 20.33
CA LYS A 324 -17.30 0.77 19.62
C LYS A 324 -16.87 2.15 20.11
N LEU A 325 -16.57 3.04 19.18
CA LEU A 325 -16.03 4.37 19.43
C LEU A 325 -16.79 5.42 18.61
N PRO A 326 -16.90 6.67 19.10
CA PRO A 326 -17.44 7.77 18.32
C PRO A 326 -16.70 7.95 16.99
N LYS A 327 -17.39 8.42 15.96
CA LYS A 327 -16.81 8.59 14.62
C LYS A 327 -15.87 9.80 14.53
N ASP A 328 -16.20 10.82 15.31
CA ASP A 328 -15.52 12.10 15.48
C ASP A 328 -14.38 12.05 16.52
N LEU A 329 -13.91 10.85 16.86
CA LEU A 329 -12.86 10.69 17.86
C LEU A 329 -11.51 11.24 17.35
N GLU A 330 -11.04 12.32 17.97
CA GLU A 330 -9.73 12.91 17.71
C GLU A 330 -8.64 12.23 18.56
N GLY A 331 -7.60 11.69 17.90
CA GLY A 331 -6.41 11.18 18.60
C GLY A 331 -5.32 10.68 17.65
N ASP A 332 -4.20 10.21 18.22
CA ASP A 332 -3.01 9.79 17.46
C ASP A 332 -3.13 8.35 16.95
N PHE A 333 -4.13 8.12 16.10
CA PHE A 333 -4.43 6.81 15.51
C PHE A 333 -4.99 6.97 14.10
N GLU A 334 -4.83 5.95 13.25
CA GLU A 334 -5.36 5.95 11.89
C GLU A 334 -6.69 5.21 11.82
N VAL A 335 -7.67 5.71 11.07
CA VAL A 335 -8.94 5.02 10.84
C VAL A 335 -8.98 4.45 9.42
N LYS A 336 -9.14 3.13 9.29
CA LYS A 336 -9.30 2.43 8.00
C LYS A 336 -10.56 1.56 8.04
N ASN A 337 -11.53 1.81 7.17
CA ASN A 337 -12.80 1.07 7.10
C ASN A 337 -13.52 0.97 8.46
N ALA A 338 -13.61 2.11 9.17
CA ALA A 338 -14.12 2.23 10.52
C ALA A 338 -13.30 1.48 11.60
N LEU A 339 -12.12 0.92 11.30
CA LEU A 339 -11.22 0.32 12.29
C LEU A 339 -10.09 1.29 12.65
N ILE A 340 -9.87 1.52 13.94
CA ILE A 340 -8.79 2.32 14.50
C ILE A 340 -7.53 1.46 14.63
N LEU A 341 -6.42 1.93 14.03
CA LEU A 341 -5.10 1.32 14.06
C LEU A 341 -4.12 2.23 14.82
N ASP A 342 -3.31 1.65 15.70
CA ASP A 342 -2.21 2.39 16.35
C ASP A 342 -1.23 2.90 15.29
N LYS A 343 -0.88 4.19 15.37
CA LYS A 343 0.17 4.77 14.53
C LYS A 343 1.54 4.25 14.96
N VAL A 344 2.33 3.72 14.02
CA VAL A 344 3.69 3.25 14.33
C VAL A 344 4.61 4.46 14.56
N ASN A 345 5.03 4.67 15.81
CA ASN A 345 6.12 5.61 16.07
C ASN A 345 7.47 4.94 15.73
N LEU A 346 8.08 5.38 14.62
CA LEU A 346 9.37 4.88 14.16
C LEU A 346 10.47 5.04 15.23
N LEU A 347 10.49 6.15 15.98
CA LEU A 347 11.55 6.42 16.96
C LEU A 347 11.55 5.42 18.13
N ASP A 348 10.38 4.96 18.53
CA ASP A 348 10.22 4.00 19.63
C ASP A 348 10.44 2.55 19.17
N SER A 349 10.38 2.33 17.86
CA SER A 349 10.38 1.00 17.25
C SER A 349 11.72 0.63 16.58
N ILE A 350 12.70 1.53 16.56
CA ILE A 350 14.00 1.28 15.92
C ILE A 350 14.74 0.11 16.58
N ASN A 351 15.49 -0.64 15.77
CA ASN A 351 16.41 -1.67 16.23
C ASN A 351 17.87 -1.16 16.11
N PRO A 352 18.52 -0.78 17.23
CA PRO A 352 19.89 -0.24 17.22
C PRO A 352 20.95 -1.25 16.73
N MET A 353 20.64 -2.55 16.71
CA MET A 353 21.56 -3.58 16.21
C MET A 353 21.65 -3.59 14.68
N ARG A 354 20.72 -2.94 13.99
CA ARG A 354 20.76 -2.81 12.54
C ARG A 354 21.80 -1.78 12.14
N LYS A 355 22.46 -2.06 11.02
CA LYS A 355 23.46 -1.18 10.43
C LYS A 355 23.15 -0.92 8.96
N PRO A 356 22.18 -0.05 8.66
CA PRO A 356 21.79 0.22 7.28
C PRO A 356 22.99 0.64 6.43
N LYS A 357 23.07 0.13 5.21
CA LYS A 357 24.08 0.49 4.22
C LYS A 357 23.44 1.24 3.06
N VAL A 358 23.80 2.51 2.87
CA VAL A 358 23.14 3.40 1.91
C VAL A 358 24.15 3.94 0.90
N LEU A 359 23.76 3.93 -0.38
CA LEU A 359 24.51 4.55 -1.47
C LEU A 359 23.88 5.89 -1.86
N PHE A 360 24.65 6.98 -1.81
CA PHE A 360 24.24 8.26 -2.37
C PHE A 360 24.78 8.44 -3.79
N LEU A 361 23.90 8.73 -4.74
CA LEU A 361 24.23 9.06 -6.12
C LEU A 361 23.76 10.48 -6.42
N LEU A 362 24.64 11.47 -6.27
CA LEU A 362 24.28 12.88 -6.47
C LEU A 362 25.24 13.56 -7.47
N PRO A 363 24.77 14.53 -8.27
CA PRO A 363 25.61 15.22 -9.24
C PRO A 363 26.45 16.31 -8.57
N PHE A 364 27.51 15.92 -7.87
CA PHE A 364 28.47 16.89 -7.30
C PHE A 364 29.27 17.57 -8.40
N ARG A 365 29.51 16.88 -9.52
CA ARG A 365 30.28 17.37 -10.66
C ARG A 365 31.62 17.94 -10.23
N LEU A 366 32.35 17.11 -9.49
CA LEU A 366 33.70 17.41 -9.03
C LEU A 366 34.66 17.64 -10.20
N ASP A 367 34.33 17.11 -11.39
CA ASP A 367 35.02 17.38 -12.65
C ASP A 367 34.97 18.87 -13.08
N LYS A 368 34.06 19.67 -12.51
CA LYS A 368 33.90 21.11 -12.79
C LYS A 368 34.32 22.00 -11.62
N ILE A 369 34.84 21.43 -10.53
CA ILE A 369 35.18 22.17 -9.31
C ILE A 369 36.64 21.93 -8.98
N ASP A 370 37.42 23.02 -8.94
CA ASP A 370 38.78 22.99 -8.44
C ASP A 370 38.77 23.02 -6.90
N VAL A 371 38.64 21.84 -6.28
CA VAL A 371 38.60 21.70 -4.82
C VAL A 371 39.89 22.14 -4.13
N GLY A 372 41.00 22.26 -4.87
CA GLY A 372 42.27 22.76 -4.36
C GLY A 372 42.33 24.29 -4.26
N ASN A 373 41.36 25.00 -4.85
CA ASN A 373 41.31 26.45 -4.86
C ASN A 373 39.93 26.96 -4.44
N THR A 374 39.82 27.39 -3.19
CA THR A 374 38.57 27.85 -2.57
C THR A 374 37.87 28.95 -3.35
N GLU A 375 38.61 29.94 -3.89
CA GLU A 375 38.00 31.05 -4.62
C GLU A 375 37.47 30.63 -5.99
N LYS A 376 38.22 29.80 -6.72
CA LYS A 376 37.74 29.21 -7.98
C LYS A 376 36.55 28.28 -7.75
N ALA A 377 36.58 27.47 -6.69
CA ALA A 377 35.48 26.60 -6.30
C ALA A 377 34.21 27.39 -5.97
N LYS A 378 34.32 28.44 -5.14
CA LYS A 378 33.18 29.34 -4.85
C LYS A 378 32.61 29.92 -6.14
N LYS A 379 33.48 30.47 -7.00
CA LYS A 379 33.06 31.05 -8.28
C LYS A 379 32.41 30.01 -9.21
N SER A 380 32.92 28.79 -9.26
CA SER A 380 32.34 27.73 -10.09
C SER A 380 31.01 27.22 -9.53
N LEU A 381 30.78 27.31 -8.22
CA LEU A 381 29.52 26.95 -7.56
C LEU A 381 28.44 28.04 -7.69
N GLN A 382 28.83 29.31 -7.81
CA GLN A 382 27.89 30.42 -7.97
C GLN A 382 26.96 30.21 -9.18
N GLY A 383 25.64 30.24 -8.94
CA GLY A 383 24.62 30.12 -9.97
C GLY A 383 24.36 28.70 -10.49
N ARG A 384 25.08 27.68 -9.98
CA ARG A 384 24.90 26.28 -10.40
C ARG A 384 23.79 25.58 -9.63
N ARG A 385 22.61 25.54 -10.22
CA ARG A 385 21.42 24.89 -9.62
C ARG A 385 21.64 23.42 -9.29
N ASP A 386 22.38 22.70 -10.13
CA ASP A 386 22.77 21.30 -9.93
C ASP A 386 23.62 21.11 -8.67
N ALA A 387 24.61 21.99 -8.48
CA ALA A 387 25.49 21.96 -7.32
C ALA A 387 24.75 22.37 -6.04
N HIS A 388 23.88 23.39 -6.09
CA HIS A 388 23.05 23.77 -4.95
C HIS A 388 22.13 22.63 -4.50
N ALA A 389 21.47 21.95 -5.45
CA ALA A 389 20.62 20.80 -5.14
C ALA A 389 21.41 19.62 -4.55
N SER A 390 22.54 19.24 -5.16
CA SER A 390 23.34 18.10 -4.69
C SER A 390 24.02 18.36 -3.35
N LEU A 391 24.64 19.53 -3.17
CA LEU A 391 25.29 19.91 -1.92
C LEU A 391 24.28 20.11 -0.79
N GLY A 392 23.14 20.73 -1.06
CA GLY A 392 22.07 20.89 -0.07
C GLY A 392 21.53 19.54 0.38
N LEU A 393 21.10 18.68 -0.56
CA LEU A 393 20.62 17.33 -0.21
C LEU A 393 21.65 16.55 0.61
N TYR A 394 22.93 16.61 0.24
CA TYR A 394 23.99 15.90 0.94
C TYR A 394 24.30 16.50 2.32
N SER A 395 24.39 17.82 2.45
CA SER A 395 24.67 18.48 3.74
C SER A 395 23.54 18.24 4.74
N GLY A 396 22.28 18.23 4.28
CA GLY A 396 21.12 17.81 5.06
C GLY A 396 21.23 16.36 5.53
N ALA A 397 21.54 15.45 4.60
CA ALA A 397 21.74 14.03 4.88
C ALA A 397 22.83 13.79 5.94
N MET A 398 23.91 14.56 5.92
CA MET A 398 24.98 14.49 6.94
C MET A 398 24.45 14.80 8.36
N ILE A 399 23.56 15.77 8.51
CA ILE A 399 22.94 16.06 9.83
C ILE A 399 21.97 14.94 10.23
N ALA A 400 21.28 14.31 9.28
CA ALA A 400 20.40 13.16 9.55
C ALA A 400 21.20 11.95 10.03
N LEU A 401 22.32 11.65 9.37
CA LEU A 401 23.27 10.60 9.78
C LEU A 401 23.80 10.83 11.20
N ASP A 402 24.21 12.06 11.52
CA ASP A 402 24.61 12.42 12.90
C ASP A 402 23.44 12.23 13.89
N SER A 403 22.21 12.50 13.46
CA SER A 403 21.02 12.42 14.31
C SER A 403 20.64 10.98 14.63
N VAL A 404 20.62 10.07 13.64
CA VAL A 404 20.37 8.64 13.88
C VAL A 404 21.52 7.97 14.64
N ASN A 405 22.76 8.41 14.45
CA ASN A 405 23.90 7.90 15.22
C ASN A 405 23.76 8.21 16.72
N ARG A 406 23.19 9.38 17.08
CA ARG A 406 22.85 9.70 18.48
C ARG A 406 21.74 8.81 19.06
N LEU A 407 20.92 8.18 18.19
CA LEU A 407 19.93 7.17 18.59
C LEU A 407 20.54 5.75 18.68
N GLY A 408 21.85 5.62 18.51
CA GLY A 408 22.56 4.34 18.55
C GLY A 408 22.54 3.56 17.23
N ILE A 409 22.04 4.14 16.14
CA ILE A 409 22.01 3.50 14.82
C ILE A 409 23.30 3.83 14.07
N SER A 410 24.14 2.82 13.83
CA SER A 410 25.29 2.95 12.95
C SER A 410 24.86 2.82 11.48
N VAL A 411 25.36 3.66 10.59
CA VAL A 411 25.02 3.61 9.15
C VAL A 411 26.31 3.54 8.34
N ASP A 412 26.38 2.60 7.40
CA ASP A 412 27.45 2.56 6.39
C ASP A 412 27.02 3.38 5.17
N VAL A 413 27.85 4.32 4.74
CA VAL A 413 27.52 5.26 3.68
C VAL A 413 28.60 5.25 2.62
N LYS A 414 28.20 5.02 1.37
CA LYS A 414 29.03 5.30 0.20
C LYS A 414 28.40 6.42 -0.62
N THR A 415 29.23 7.28 -1.18
CA THR A 415 28.78 8.40 -2.02
C THR A 415 29.51 8.35 -3.35
N LEU A 416 28.76 8.49 -4.44
CA LEU A 416 29.25 8.51 -5.81
C LEU A 416 28.74 9.76 -6.54
N ASP A 417 29.63 10.40 -7.30
CA ASP A 417 29.29 11.53 -8.16
C ASP A 417 28.64 11.02 -9.45
N THR A 418 27.46 11.50 -9.79
CA THR A 418 26.79 11.09 -11.05
C THR A 418 27.24 11.91 -12.25
N ARG A 419 27.90 13.06 -12.01
CA ARG A 419 28.34 14.03 -13.02
C ARG A 419 27.26 14.50 -14.00
N LEU A 420 25.96 14.32 -13.67
CA LEU A 420 24.83 14.49 -14.60
C LEU A 420 24.96 13.65 -15.89
N SER A 421 25.63 12.50 -15.84
CA SER A 421 25.89 11.66 -17.01
C SER A 421 25.42 10.22 -16.78
N GLN A 422 24.45 9.77 -17.56
CA GLN A 422 23.97 8.39 -17.52
C GLN A 422 25.09 7.40 -17.86
N GLY A 423 25.93 7.70 -18.85
CA GLY A 423 27.06 6.84 -19.23
C GLY A 423 28.11 6.73 -18.12
N TYR A 424 28.39 7.82 -17.41
CA TYR A 424 29.31 7.78 -16.27
C TYR A 424 28.73 6.96 -15.11
N VAL A 425 27.45 7.13 -14.80
CA VAL A 425 26.75 6.29 -13.80
C VAL A 425 26.80 4.81 -14.20
N LYS A 426 26.54 4.50 -15.46
CA LYS A 426 26.60 3.14 -16.01
C LYS A 426 27.97 2.48 -15.78
N GLU A 427 29.04 3.23 -15.97
CA GLU A 427 30.43 2.80 -15.75
C GLU A 427 30.71 2.60 -14.25
N GLN A 428 30.39 3.59 -13.41
CA GLN A 428 30.61 3.47 -11.95
C GLN A 428 29.84 2.30 -11.35
N LEU A 429 28.62 2.06 -11.81
CA LEU A 429 27.81 0.93 -11.33
C LEU A 429 28.21 -0.43 -11.92
N SER A 430 29.10 -0.49 -12.92
CA SER A 430 29.58 -1.77 -13.46
C SER A 430 30.56 -2.48 -12.53
N THR A 431 31.22 -1.72 -11.66
CA THR A 431 32.16 -2.23 -10.66
C THR A 431 31.57 -2.26 -9.25
N GLU A 432 30.35 -1.71 -9.09
CA GLU A 432 29.66 -1.64 -7.81
C GLU A 432 28.69 -2.82 -7.63
N LEU A 433 28.86 -3.57 -6.54
CA LEU A 433 27.92 -4.65 -6.20
C LEU A 433 26.71 -4.06 -5.46
N LEU A 434 25.64 -3.77 -6.21
CA LEU A 434 24.45 -3.12 -5.65
C LEU A 434 23.74 -3.93 -4.57
N SER A 435 23.87 -5.27 -4.57
CA SER A 435 23.30 -6.13 -3.51
C SER A 435 23.86 -5.86 -2.10
N ASN A 436 24.92 -5.07 -1.97
CA ASN A 436 25.50 -4.70 -0.69
C ASN A 436 24.75 -3.55 0.01
N TYR A 437 23.84 -2.87 -0.68
CA TYR A 437 23.12 -1.71 -0.14
C TYR A 437 21.70 -2.08 0.24
N ASP A 438 21.23 -1.53 1.35
CA ASP A 438 19.83 -1.61 1.78
C ASP A 438 18.97 -0.58 1.04
N ALA A 439 19.57 0.52 0.57
CA ALA A 439 18.90 1.55 -0.20
C ALA A 439 19.88 2.43 -1.00
N ILE A 440 19.37 3.05 -2.07
CA ILE A 440 20.09 4.04 -2.88
C ILE A 440 19.33 5.36 -2.82
N VAL A 441 19.98 6.46 -2.46
CA VAL A 441 19.40 7.81 -2.48
C VAL A 441 19.94 8.57 -3.70
N GLY A 442 19.02 8.99 -4.56
CA GLY A 442 19.34 9.52 -5.88
C GLY A 442 19.30 8.45 -6.96
N PRO A 443 19.49 8.83 -8.24
CA PRO A 443 20.00 10.12 -8.71
C PRO A 443 18.92 11.20 -8.94
N LEU A 444 19.35 12.40 -9.32
CA LEU A 444 18.47 13.56 -9.53
C LEU A 444 17.87 13.65 -10.94
N THR A 445 18.47 13.01 -11.94
CA THR A 445 18.02 13.12 -13.34
C THR A 445 17.24 11.88 -13.77
N PRO A 446 16.16 12.03 -14.55
CA PRO A 446 15.36 10.89 -15.05
C PRO A 446 16.19 9.78 -15.69
N LYS A 447 17.04 10.13 -16.67
CA LYS A 447 17.86 9.13 -17.39
C LYS A 447 18.82 8.36 -16.49
N ALA A 448 19.39 9.01 -15.48
CA ALA A 448 20.24 8.32 -14.53
C ALA A 448 19.41 7.47 -13.57
N LEU A 449 18.21 7.94 -13.20
CA LEU A 449 17.28 7.21 -12.34
C LEU A 449 16.91 5.88 -12.97
N ASP A 450 16.59 5.86 -14.26
CA ASP A 450 16.24 4.64 -14.99
C ASP A 450 17.38 3.62 -14.99
N GLU A 451 18.61 4.06 -15.27
CA GLU A 451 19.79 3.20 -15.24
C GLU A 451 20.03 2.60 -13.85
N VAL A 452 19.90 3.42 -12.80
CA VAL A 452 20.11 3.00 -11.41
C VAL A 452 19.01 2.05 -10.97
N ALA A 453 17.75 2.40 -11.24
CA ALA A 453 16.57 1.61 -10.90
C ALA A 453 16.60 0.24 -11.57
N ALA A 454 16.87 0.18 -12.88
CA ALA A 454 16.96 -1.06 -13.63
C ALA A 454 18.04 -2.03 -13.10
N ARG A 455 19.18 -1.51 -12.63
CA ARG A 455 20.22 -2.35 -12.02
C ARG A 455 19.92 -2.76 -10.59
N ALA A 456 19.39 -1.82 -9.80
CA ALA A 456 19.05 -2.06 -8.41
C ALA A 456 17.89 -3.06 -8.27
N SER A 457 16.96 -3.09 -9.23
CA SER A 457 15.81 -3.99 -9.22
C SER A 457 16.20 -5.47 -9.26
N VAL A 458 17.30 -5.82 -9.95
CA VAL A 458 17.87 -7.18 -10.00
C VAL A 458 18.16 -7.71 -8.58
N PHE A 459 18.47 -6.81 -7.65
CA PHE A 459 18.81 -7.13 -6.27
C PHE A 459 17.72 -6.74 -5.26
N ASN A 460 16.55 -6.31 -5.73
CA ASN A 460 15.46 -5.76 -4.91
C ASN A 460 15.90 -4.58 -4.02
N VAL A 461 16.86 -3.78 -4.48
CA VAL A 461 17.33 -2.61 -3.73
C VAL A 461 16.45 -1.40 -4.06
N PRO A 462 15.83 -0.76 -3.07
CA PRO A 462 14.99 0.41 -3.29
C PRO A 462 15.83 1.63 -3.70
N VAL A 463 15.31 2.40 -4.66
CA VAL A 463 15.92 3.64 -5.15
C VAL A 463 15.03 4.82 -4.80
N ILE A 464 15.51 5.71 -3.95
CA ILE A 464 14.75 6.83 -3.42
C ILE A 464 15.09 8.05 -4.28
N ALA A 465 14.14 8.49 -5.11
CA ALA A 465 14.28 9.67 -5.94
C ALA A 465 14.03 10.92 -5.08
N PRO A 466 15.05 11.75 -4.81
CA PRO A 466 14.97 12.84 -3.85
C PRO A 466 14.41 14.14 -4.46
N ALA A 467 14.16 14.18 -5.76
CA ALA A 467 13.64 15.33 -6.48
C ALA A 467 12.47 14.89 -7.37
N GLN A 468 11.68 15.87 -7.82
CA GLN A 468 10.62 15.62 -8.78
C GLN A 468 11.24 15.04 -10.06
N SER A 469 10.84 13.83 -10.38
CA SER A 469 11.36 13.05 -11.50
C SER A 469 10.19 12.27 -12.08
N SER A 470 10.16 12.15 -13.40
CA SER A 470 9.26 11.26 -14.13
C SER A 470 10.14 10.31 -14.93
N SER A 471 9.80 9.02 -14.94
CA SER A 471 10.44 8.06 -15.83
C SER A 471 9.47 7.68 -16.94
N ASP A 472 10.00 7.50 -18.16
CA ASP A 472 9.25 6.87 -19.25
C ASP A 472 9.09 5.35 -19.01
N ILE A 473 9.87 4.81 -18.06
CA ILE A 473 9.93 3.39 -17.72
C ILE A 473 9.43 3.17 -16.30
N SER A 474 8.50 2.24 -16.17
CA SER A 474 7.92 1.86 -14.89
C SER A 474 8.94 1.06 -14.06
N HIS A 475 9.25 1.52 -12.83
CA HIS A 475 10.22 0.87 -11.95
C HIS A 475 9.65 0.56 -10.56
N ALA A 476 9.30 -0.69 -10.32
CA ALA A 476 8.66 -1.15 -9.08
C ALA A 476 9.47 -0.94 -7.79
N ASN A 477 10.80 -0.73 -7.89
CA ASN A 477 11.69 -0.49 -6.76
C ASN A 477 12.02 1.00 -6.52
N VAL A 478 11.40 1.93 -7.26
CA VAL A 478 11.64 3.36 -7.09
C VAL A 478 10.65 3.96 -6.11
N PHE A 479 11.14 4.82 -5.22
CA PHE A 479 10.36 5.61 -4.27
C PHE A 479 10.46 7.09 -4.66
N TYR A 480 9.40 7.61 -5.28
CA TYR A 480 9.27 9.02 -5.64
C TYR A 480 8.87 9.82 -4.41
N SER A 481 9.86 10.44 -3.77
CA SER A 481 9.64 11.16 -2.51
C SER A 481 8.98 12.54 -2.65
N VAL A 482 8.85 13.07 -3.87
CA VAL A 482 8.08 14.29 -4.16
C VAL A 482 6.72 13.85 -4.71
N PRO A 483 5.60 14.29 -4.14
CA PRO A 483 4.27 13.99 -4.68
C PRO A 483 4.11 14.56 -6.10
N LYS A 484 3.39 13.82 -6.94
CA LYS A 484 3.05 14.26 -8.30
C LYS A 484 2.18 15.53 -8.23
N PRO A 485 2.34 16.53 -9.12
CA PRO A 485 1.52 17.75 -9.14
C PRO A 485 0.02 17.46 -9.19
N GLU A 486 -0.38 16.39 -9.86
CA GLU A 486 -1.77 15.94 -9.98
C GLU A 486 -2.35 15.54 -8.63
N MET A 487 -1.57 14.84 -7.80
CA MET A 487 -2.00 14.43 -6.46
C MET A 487 -2.13 15.63 -5.52
N MET A 488 -1.17 16.56 -5.60
CA MET A 488 -1.23 17.81 -4.84
C MET A 488 -2.46 18.66 -5.23
N ARG A 489 -2.77 18.72 -6.52
CA ARG A 489 -3.98 19.37 -7.03
C ARG A 489 -5.24 18.73 -6.46
N GLU A 490 -5.37 17.41 -6.56
CA GLU A 490 -6.57 16.72 -6.06
C GLU A 490 -6.74 16.96 -4.56
N ARG A 491 -5.66 16.86 -3.78
CA ARG A 491 -5.70 17.15 -2.33
C ARG A 491 -6.20 18.55 -2.02
N LEU A 492 -5.75 19.58 -2.76
CA LEU A 492 -6.29 20.94 -2.59
C LEU A 492 -7.78 20.96 -2.94
N LEU A 493 -8.18 20.40 -4.08
CA LEU A 493 -9.58 20.43 -4.52
C LEU A 493 -10.51 19.67 -3.57
N GLU A 494 -10.06 18.55 -3.01
CA GLU A 494 -10.73 17.81 -1.94
C GLU A 494 -10.93 18.68 -0.71
N HIS A 495 -9.86 19.30 -0.20
CA HIS A 495 -9.92 20.16 0.98
C HIS A 495 -10.84 21.36 0.77
N VAL A 496 -10.71 22.05 -0.37
CA VAL A 496 -11.55 23.21 -0.70
C VAL A 496 -13.00 22.77 -0.88
N SER A 497 -13.27 21.63 -1.51
CA SER A 497 -14.62 21.10 -1.67
C SER A 497 -15.25 20.63 -0.36
N ALA A 498 -14.48 20.16 0.62
CA ALA A 498 -14.98 19.77 1.93
C ALA A 498 -15.39 20.99 2.76
N ALA A 499 -14.60 22.07 2.67
CA ALA A 499 -14.92 23.37 3.29
C ALA A 499 -15.99 24.16 2.50
N TYR A 500 -16.35 23.71 1.30
CA TYR A 500 -17.26 24.43 0.41
C TYR A 500 -18.70 24.32 0.92
N THR A 501 -19.24 25.43 1.42
CA THR A 501 -20.64 25.53 1.84
C THR A 501 -21.47 26.31 0.82
N ASP A 502 -21.25 27.62 0.70
CA ASP A 502 -22.07 28.50 -0.13
C ASP A 502 -21.30 29.50 -1.01
N ALA A 503 -19.96 29.39 -1.02
CA ALA A 503 -19.05 30.34 -1.66
C ALA A 503 -19.30 30.49 -3.18
N HIS A 504 -19.08 31.70 -3.69
CA HIS A 504 -19.13 31.97 -5.13
C HIS A 504 -17.76 31.69 -5.75
N VAL A 505 -17.68 30.69 -6.63
CA VAL A 505 -16.40 30.24 -7.23
C VAL A 505 -16.17 30.93 -8.57
N ILE A 506 -14.97 31.50 -8.75
CA ILE A 506 -14.51 32.12 -9.99
C ILE A 506 -13.23 31.41 -10.44
N VAL A 507 -13.12 31.11 -11.73
CA VAL A 507 -11.91 30.47 -12.31
C VAL A 507 -11.29 31.39 -13.35
N ILE A 508 -9.99 31.63 -13.20
CA ILE A 508 -9.17 32.44 -14.08
C ILE A 508 -8.00 31.57 -14.51
N ALA A 509 -8.04 31.05 -15.73
CA ALA A 509 -7.01 30.18 -16.27
C ALA A 509 -6.47 30.73 -17.60
N ASP A 510 -5.16 30.63 -17.79
CA ASP A 510 -4.56 30.93 -19.08
C ASP A 510 -4.74 29.77 -20.09
N ALA A 511 -4.39 30.02 -21.35
CA ALA A 511 -4.53 29.03 -22.42
C ALA A 511 -3.76 27.71 -22.16
N ALA A 512 -2.70 27.72 -21.36
CA ALA A 512 -1.93 26.53 -21.01
C ALA A 512 -2.63 25.68 -19.93
N ASN A 513 -3.51 26.29 -19.14
CA ASN A 513 -4.16 25.68 -17.99
C ASN A 513 -5.63 25.28 -18.22
N LYS A 514 -6.07 25.18 -19.49
CA LYS A 514 -7.44 24.75 -19.84
C LYS A 514 -7.84 23.39 -19.27
N LYS A 515 -6.90 22.45 -19.17
CA LYS A 515 -7.17 21.13 -18.56
C LYS A 515 -7.50 21.27 -17.07
N THR A 516 -6.75 22.12 -16.36
CA THR A 516 -6.97 22.42 -14.95
C THR A 516 -8.30 23.14 -14.73
N ASP A 517 -8.63 24.11 -15.58
CA ASP A 517 -9.94 24.78 -15.58
C ASP A 517 -11.08 23.76 -15.65
N SER A 518 -11.04 22.82 -16.61
CA SER A 518 -12.05 21.77 -16.72
C SER A 518 -12.16 20.87 -15.49
N LEU A 519 -11.04 20.54 -14.82
CA LEU A 519 -11.05 19.77 -13.56
C LEU A 519 -11.70 20.56 -12.42
N ILE A 520 -11.42 21.86 -12.31
CA ILE A 520 -12.03 22.73 -11.31
C ILE A 520 -13.55 22.82 -11.56
N HIS A 521 -13.99 22.98 -12.81
CA HIS A 521 -15.43 22.97 -13.16
C HIS A 521 -16.12 21.64 -12.89
N GLN A 522 -15.42 20.52 -13.06
CA GLN A 522 -15.96 19.22 -12.69
C GLN A 522 -16.25 19.14 -11.19
N ARG A 523 -15.38 19.73 -10.34
CA ARG A 523 -15.57 19.77 -8.89
C ARG A 523 -16.57 20.85 -8.45
N PHE A 524 -16.58 21.99 -9.14
CA PHE A 524 -17.44 23.14 -8.85
C PHE A 524 -18.28 23.52 -10.09
N PRO A 525 -19.39 22.82 -10.39
CA PRO A 525 -20.15 23.00 -11.63
C PRO A 525 -20.74 24.40 -11.84
N ASN A 526 -20.92 25.16 -10.75
CA ASN A 526 -21.45 26.53 -10.76
C ASN A 526 -20.34 27.60 -10.80
N ALA A 527 -19.08 27.21 -10.99
CA ALA A 527 -17.99 28.16 -11.06
C ALA A 527 -18.10 29.06 -12.29
N LYS A 528 -17.76 30.35 -12.15
CA LYS A 528 -17.79 31.32 -13.24
C LYS A 528 -16.39 31.48 -13.82
N SER A 529 -16.20 31.17 -15.10
CA SER A 529 -14.93 31.43 -15.79
C SER A 529 -14.81 32.89 -16.23
N LEU A 530 -13.65 33.50 -15.99
CA LEU A 530 -13.29 34.80 -16.57
C LEU A 530 -12.17 34.64 -17.59
N GLN A 531 -12.35 35.29 -18.74
CA GLN A 531 -11.38 35.23 -19.84
C GLN A 531 -10.31 36.29 -19.67
N LEU A 532 -9.05 35.92 -19.95
CA LEU A 532 -7.94 36.85 -19.97
C LEU A 532 -7.87 37.56 -21.33
N LYS A 533 -7.82 38.89 -21.32
CA LYS A 533 -7.53 39.69 -22.51
C LYS A 533 -6.11 39.41 -22.98
N GLU A 534 -5.98 39.03 -24.24
CA GLU A 534 -4.71 38.67 -24.88
C GLU A 534 -3.91 37.60 -24.09
N ASN A 535 -4.59 36.80 -23.24
CA ASN A 535 -3.97 35.83 -22.35
C ASN A 535 -2.93 36.46 -21.37
N LEU A 536 -3.08 37.75 -21.04
CA LEU A 536 -2.11 38.53 -20.27
C LEU A 536 -2.72 39.32 -19.11
N SER A 537 -3.92 39.86 -19.27
CA SER A 537 -4.56 40.68 -18.25
C SER A 537 -6.04 40.36 -18.10
N LEU A 538 -6.55 40.56 -16.89
CA LEU A 538 -7.98 40.47 -16.60
C LEU A 538 -8.60 41.86 -16.75
N ASN A 539 -9.81 41.92 -17.30
CA ASN A 539 -10.59 43.15 -17.25
C ASN A 539 -11.21 43.30 -15.85
N ILE A 540 -10.98 44.46 -15.22
CA ILE A 540 -11.53 44.77 -13.89
C ILE A 540 -13.06 44.80 -13.89
N ASP A 541 -13.69 45.24 -14.97
CA ASP A 541 -15.16 45.31 -15.08
C ASP A 541 -15.77 43.91 -15.08
N ASP A 542 -15.14 42.97 -15.80
CA ASP A 542 -15.58 41.57 -15.87
C ASP A 542 -15.47 40.88 -14.51
N LEU A 543 -14.42 41.17 -13.75
CA LEU A 543 -14.26 40.67 -12.38
C LEU A 543 -15.26 41.32 -11.42
N THR A 544 -15.45 42.63 -11.50
CA THR A 544 -16.38 43.37 -10.64
C THR A 544 -17.81 42.89 -10.84
N ALA A 545 -18.19 42.56 -12.08
CA ALA A 545 -19.48 41.94 -12.40
C ALA A 545 -19.58 40.44 -12.05
N ALA A 546 -18.47 39.81 -11.63
CA ALA A 546 -18.41 38.41 -11.26
C ALA A 546 -18.36 38.17 -9.76
N VAL A 547 -17.85 39.10 -8.97
CA VAL A 547 -17.85 38.98 -7.51
C VAL A 547 -19.25 39.17 -6.92
N SER A 548 -19.51 38.49 -5.82
CA SER A 548 -20.71 38.63 -5.00
C SER A 548 -20.41 39.46 -3.76
N ASP A 549 -21.33 40.36 -3.41
CA ASP A 549 -21.42 41.12 -2.16
C ASP A 549 -22.19 40.37 -1.06
N LYS A 550 -22.82 39.24 -1.40
CA LYS A 550 -23.65 38.43 -0.48
C LYS A 550 -22.97 37.15 -0.03
N LYS A 551 -21.93 36.72 -0.75
CA LYS A 551 -21.26 35.43 -0.57
C LYS A 551 -19.74 35.61 -0.62
N PRO A 552 -18.97 34.80 0.13
CA PRO A 552 -17.52 34.81 0.00
C PRO A 552 -17.12 34.38 -1.42
N ASN A 553 -16.14 35.07 -2.00
CA ASN A 553 -15.67 34.81 -3.36
C ASN A 553 -14.39 33.98 -3.32
N TRP A 554 -14.42 32.79 -3.91
CA TRP A 554 -13.27 31.89 -4.01
C TRP A 554 -12.75 31.89 -5.45
N VAL A 555 -11.55 32.41 -5.64
CA VAL A 555 -10.97 32.62 -6.97
C VAL A 555 -9.84 31.63 -7.18
N PHE A 556 -9.95 30.76 -8.18
CA PHE A 556 -8.86 29.92 -8.66
C PHE A 556 -8.09 30.66 -9.76
N LEU A 557 -6.79 30.83 -9.58
CA LEU A 557 -5.89 31.42 -10.56
C LEU A 557 -4.86 30.40 -11.02
N GLU A 558 -4.99 29.96 -12.28
CA GLU A 558 -4.13 28.95 -12.89
C GLU A 558 -3.28 29.58 -14.00
N SER A 559 -2.06 30.00 -13.64
CA SER A 559 -1.08 30.50 -14.60
C SER A 559 0.35 30.43 -14.05
N ASP A 560 1.29 30.08 -14.93
CA ASP A 560 2.73 30.18 -14.68
C ASP A 560 3.35 31.51 -15.13
N ASN A 561 2.55 32.37 -15.76
CA ASN A 561 3.01 33.66 -16.27
C ASN A 561 2.95 34.72 -15.17
N PHE A 562 4.13 35.17 -14.71
CA PHE A 562 4.26 36.22 -13.70
C PHE A 562 3.43 37.48 -14.00
N ARG A 563 3.30 37.90 -15.26
CA ARG A 563 2.52 39.10 -15.62
C ARG A 563 1.03 38.91 -15.37
N VAL A 564 0.51 37.72 -15.72
CA VAL A 564 -0.88 37.34 -15.44
C VAL A 564 -1.09 37.28 -13.94
N VAL A 565 -0.24 36.54 -13.22
CA VAL A 565 -0.35 36.37 -11.76
C VAL A 565 -0.32 37.73 -11.05
N SER A 566 0.67 38.56 -11.34
CA SER A 566 0.83 39.88 -10.72
C SER A 566 -0.36 40.82 -11.01
N SER A 567 -0.84 40.83 -12.26
CA SER A 567 -1.99 41.63 -12.67
C SER A 567 -3.26 41.20 -11.95
N VAL A 568 -3.60 39.90 -12.00
CA VAL A 568 -4.82 39.36 -11.38
C VAL A 568 -4.79 39.55 -9.86
N VAL A 569 -3.67 39.24 -9.20
CA VAL A 569 -3.52 39.45 -7.75
C VAL A 569 -3.76 40.92 -7.39
N SER A 570 -3.27 41.87 -8.19
CA SER A 570 -3.48 43.30 -7.93
C SER A 570 -4.95 43.70 -8.10
N ILE A 571 -5.63 43.21 -9.15
CA ILE A 571 -7.04 43.51 -9.41
C ILE A 571 -7.95 42.88 -8.34
N LEU A 572 -7.66 41.66 -7.90
CA LEU A 572 -8.41 41.01 -6.80
C LEU A 572 -8.31 41.84 -5.50
N ASN A 573 -7.14 42.42 -5.22
CA ASN A 573 -6.98 43.29 -4.07
C ASN A 573 -7.74 44.63 -4.21
N SER A 574 -7.94 45.16 -5.42
CA SER A 574 -8.72 46.39 -5.62
C SER A 574 -10.23 46.19 -5.52
N VAL A 575 -10.73 44.98 -5.77
CA VAL A 575 -12.17 44.67 -5.68
C VAL A 575 -12.59 44.27 -4.25
N ARG A 576 -11.64 43.86 -3.40
CA ARG A 576 -11.90 43.53 -2.00
C ARG A 576 -12.35 44.76 -1.22
N THR A 577 -13.44 44.63 -0.48
CA THR A 577 -13.94 45.62 0.49
C THR A 577 -14.29 44.92 1.80
N GLU A 578 -14.84 45.64 2.79
CA GLU A 578 -15.37 45.02 4.01
C GLU A 578 -16.57 44.10 3.73
N GLU A 579 -17.32 44.38 2.66
CA GLU A 579 -18.50 43.61 2.24
C GLU A 579 -18.14 42.50 1.23
N VAL A 580 -17.09 42.70 0.43
CA VAL A 580 -16.66 41.75 -0.61
C VAL A 580 -15.42 40.99 -0.16
N ALA A 581 -15.63 39.83 0.46
CA ALA A 581 -14.56 38.91 0.84
C ALA A 581 -14.06 38.12 -0.38
N VAL A 582 -12.74 38.07 -0.57
CA VAL A 582 -12.07 37.37 -1.67
C VAL A 582 -10.94 36.51 -1.14
N LYS A 583 -10.96 35.21 -1.47
CA LYS A 583 -9.90 34.25 -1.21
C LYS A 583 -9.32 33.72 -2.51
N LEU A 584 -8.00 33.65 -2.60
CA LEU A 584 -7.27 33.20 -3.79
C LEU A 584 -6.73 31.78 -3.60
N PHE A 585 -6.91 30.95 -4.62
CA PHE A 585 -6.40 29.58 -4.69
C PHE A 585 -5.57 29.39 -5.96
N THR A 586 -4.60 28.49 -5.90
CA THR A 586 -4.03 27.86 -7.10
C THR A 586 -3.77 26.38 -6.85
N THR A 587 -4.09 25.54 -7.82
CA THR A 587 -3.81 24.10 -7.75
C THR A 587 -2.34 23.78 -7.97
N HIS A 588 -1.56 24.73 -8.50
CA HIS A 588 -0.13 24.57 -8.72
C HIS A 588 0.60 25.90 -8.50
N ARG A 589 1.38 26.00 -7.41
CA ARG A 589 2.24 27.16 -7.17
C ARG A 589 3.51 27.07 -8.04
N GLY A 590 3.37 27.48 -9.29
CA GLY A 590 4.46 27.49 -10.26
C GLY A 590 5.25 28.81 -10.30
N LYS A 591 6.02 29.01 -11.38
CA LYS A 591 7.00 30.11 -11.51
C LYS A 591 6.37 31.50 -11.45
N GLY A 592 5.10 31.62 -11.83
CA GLY A 592 4.35 32.86 -11.75
C GLY A 592 4.23 33.37 -10.31
N PHE A 593 3.87 32.48 -9.38
CA PHE A 593 3.72 32.76 -7.95
C PHE A 593 5.04 32.72 -7.16
N GLU A 594 6.05 31.99 -7.65
CA GLU A 594 7.39 31.93 -7.03
C GLU A 594 8.27 33.15 -7.38
N ASN A 595 7.84 34.01 -8.30
CA ASN A 595 8.62 35.18 -8.70
C ASN A 595 8.80 36.15 -7.52
N PRO A 596 10.04 36.55 -7.16
CA PRO A 596 10.31 37.47 -6.04
C PRO A 596 9.64 38.84 -6.15
N MET A 597 9.21 39.23 -7.35
CA MET A 597 8.52 40.50 -7.59
C MET A 597 7.02 40.45 -7.28
N ILE A 598 6.46 39.27 -6.95
CA ILE A 598 5.08 39.16 -6.47
C ILE A 598 4.99 39.72 -5.05
N ASN A 599 4.00 40.58 -4.81
CA ASN A 599 3.80 41.22 -3.52
C ASN A 599 3.19 40.24 -2.49
N SER A 600 4.00 39.83 -1.51
CA SER A 600 3.55 38.93 -0.43
C SER A 600 2.42 39.51 0.43
N SER A 601 2.32 40.83 0.57
CA SER A 601 1.20 41.48 1.27
C SER A 601 -0.10 41.30 0.52
N HIS A 602 -0.08 41.45 -0.81
CA HIS A 602 -1.26 41.20 -1.64
C HIS A 602 -1.70 39.73 -1.59
N LEU A 603 -0.76 38.78 -1.58
CA LEU A 603 -1.08 37.36 -1.39
C LEU A 603 -1.66 37.08 -0.01
N SER A 604 -1.12 37.71 1.04
CA SER A 604 -1.61 37.54 2.42
C SER A 604 -3.00 38.12 2.62
N GLN A 605 -3.33 39.24 1.97
CA GLN A 605 -4.66 39.84 2.06
C GLN A 605 -5.73 39.02 1.34
N LEU A 606 -5.34 38.23 0.34
CA LEU A 606 -6.21 37.31 -0.38
C LEU A 606 -6.22 35.90 0.23
N GLN A 607 -5.60 35.70 1.40
CA GLN A 607 -5.48 34.38 2.04
C GLN A 607 -5.01 33.30 1.04
N PHE A 608 -3.99 33.64 0.25
CA PHE A 608 -3.59 32.83 -0.89
C PHE A 608 -3.23 31.40 -0.47
N THR A 609 -4.02 30.44 -0.95
CA THR A 609 -3.95 29.03 -0.56
C THR A 609 -3.51 28.14 -1.71
N TYR A 610 -2.58 27.22 -1.47
CA TYR A 610 -1.99 26.36 -2.50
C TYR A 610 -1.41 25.06 -1.91
N PRO A 611 -1.33 23.97 -2.68
CA PRO A 611 -0.68 22.76 -2.23
C PRO A 611 0.83 22.84 -2.41
N SER A 612 1.59 22.17 -1.54
CA SER A 612 3.04 22.15 -1.60
C SER A 612 3.61 20.82 -1.10
N ALA A 613 4.65 20.33 -1.76
CA ALA A 613 5.42 19.16 -1.31
C ALA A 613 6.26 19.45 -0.05
N TYR A 614 6.49 20.73 0.26
CA TYR A 614 7.32 21.16 1.38
C TYR A 614 6.78 22.44 2.03
N LYS A 615 7.15 22.67 3.29
CA LYS A 615 6.89 23.94 4.00
C LYS A 615 8.18 24.64 4.42
N GLN A 616 8.07 25.94 4.68
CA GLN A 616 9.18 26.70 5.27
C GLN A 616 9.42 26.25 6.71
N VAL A 617 10.70 26.16 7.08
CA VAL A 617 11.12 25.68 8.40
C VAL A 617 11.70 26.85 9.19
N GLY A 618 11.15 27.08 10.38
CA GLY A 618 11.69 28.05 11.33
C GLY A 618 12.89 27.52 12.12
N THR A 619 13.25 28.22 13.17
CA THR A 619 14.31 27.78 14.08
C THR A 619 13.88 26.54 14.87
N ASN A 620 14.70 25.49 14.81
CA ASN A 620 14.48 24.22 15.50
C ASN A 620 15.81 23.49 15.72
N ALA A 621 15.75 22.27 16.28
CA ALA A 621 16.97 21.51 16.60
C ALA A 621 17.81 21.15 15.35
N PHE A 622 17.18 20.89 14.21
CA PHE A 622 17.88 20.65 12.95
C PHE A 622 18.58 21.92 12.44
N THR A 623 17.84 23.03 12.32
CA THR A 623 18.39 24.29 11.76
C THR A 623 19.53 24.83 12.62
N GLN A 624 19.45 24.71 13.94
CA GLN A 624 20.54 25.07 14.86
C GLN A 624 21.79 24.19 14.69
N ARG A 625 21.62 22.86 14.55
CA ARG A 625 22.74 21.95 14.28
C ARG A 625 23.37 22.20 12.92
N TYR A 626 22.54 22.46 11.92
CA TYR A 626 22.99 22.77 10.57
C TYR A 626 23.81 24.08 10.56
N LEU A 627 23.28 25.15 11.16
CA LEU A 627 23.97 26.44 11.31
C LEU A 627 25.30 26.27 12.05
N LYS A 628 25.32 25.50 13.15
CA LYS A 628 26.55 25.20 13.90
C LYS A 628 27.59 24.47 13.06
N ARG A 629 27.19 23.55 12.18
CA ARG A 629 28.10 22.74 11.37
C ARG A 629 28.61 23.48 10.13
N PHE A 630 27.75 24.25 9.47
CA PHE A 630 28.02 24.81 8.14
C PHE A 630 28.11 26.34 8.12
N GLY A 631 27.79 27.04 9.22
CA GLY A 631 27.89 28.49 9.33
C GLY A 631 26.82 29.28 8.55
N THR A 632 25.80 28.59 8.02
CA THR A 632 24.66 29.19 7.31
C THR A 632 23.37 28.47 7.66
N GLU A 633 22.23 29.14 7.50
CA GLU A 633 20.93 28.48 7.59
C GLU A 633 20.75 27.47 6.45
N PRO A 634 20.01 26.37 6.69
CA PRO A 634 19.73 25.38 5.66
C PRO A 634 18.75 25.93 4.64
N ASP A 635 19.04 25.69 3.36
CA ASP A 635 18.07 25.93 2.29
C ASP A 635 17.04 24.78 2.18
N ARG A 636 16.10 24.90 1.25
CA ARG A 636 15.07 23.87 1.02
C ARG A 636 15.65 22.51 0.64
N TYR A 637 16.82 22.46 -0.01
CA TYR A 637 17.46 21.20 -0.40
C TYR A 637 18.12 20.55 0.81
N ALA A 638 18.73 21.33 1.71
CA ALA A 638 19.26 20.85 2.98
C ALA A 638 18.17 20.32 3.92
N ILE A 639 17.05 21.02 4.03
CA ILE A 639 15.89 20.54 4.80
C ILE A 639 15.42 19.19 4.23
N ARG A 640 15.24 19.12 2.90
CA ARG A 640 14.81 17.89 2.24
C ARG A 640 15.81 16.75 2.38
N GLY A 641 17.10 17.04 2.25
CA GLY A 641 18.18 16.08 2.43
C GLY A 641 18.16 15.47 3.83
N PHE A 642 17.91 16.30 4.85
CA PHE A 642 17.74 15.82 6.21
C PHE A 642 16.48 14.96 6.35
N ASP A 643 15.31 15.50 6.02
CA ASP A 643 14.02 14.84 6.26
C ASP A 643 13.95 13.49 5.54
N LEU A 644 14.34 13.44 4.25
CA LEU A 644 14.32 12.22 3.45
C LEU A 644 15.28 11.16 3.96
N THR A 645 16.51 11.56 4.31
CA THR A 645 17.52 10.63 4.80
C THR A 645 17.15 10.12 6.19
N TYR A 646 16.64 10.98 7.05
CA TYR A 646 16.21 10.62 8.39
C TYR A 646 15.04 9.63 8.34
N ASP A 647 14.03 9.91 7.51
CA ASP A 647 12.91 9.00 7.26
C ASP A 647 13.35 7.62 6.79
N LEU A 648 14.17 7.59 5.73
CA LEU A 648 14.70 6.35 5.17
C LEU A 648 15.46 5.53 6.23
N LEU A 649 16.35 6.17 6.98
CA LEU A 649 17.20 5.48 7.95
C LEU A 649 16.39 4.95 9.14
N LEU A 650 15.38 5.69 9.61
CA LEU A 650 14.47 5.19 10.64
C LEU A 650 13.66 3.99 10.14
N LYS A 651 13.14 4.04 8.90
CA LYS A 651 12.41 2.92 8.30
C LYS A 651 13.30 1.68 8.15
N LEU A 652 14.53 1.84 7.67
CA LEU A 652 15.51 0.74 7.56
C LEU A 652 15.96 0.21 8.93
N ALA A 653 16.04 1.07 9.94
CA ALA A 653 16.34 0.69 11.32
C ALA A 653 15.16 -0.01 12.01
N TYR A 654 13.93 0.17 11.53
CA TYR A 654 12.78 -0.60 11.97
C TYR A 654 12.77 -2.00 11.32
N LYS A 655 12.67 -2.07 9.97
CA LYS A 655 12.72 -3.34 9.20
C LYS A 655 13.46 -3.16 7.87
N PRO A 656 13.99 -4.24 7.25
CA PRO A 656 14.87 -4.10 6.09
C PRO A 656 14.09 -3.89 4.79
N ALA A 657 12.87 -4.41 4.70
CA ALA A 657 12.03 -4.32 3.51
C ALA A 657 11.25 -3.00 3.51
N LEU A 658 11.79 -1.97 2.85
CA LEU A 658 11.21 -0.61 2.84
C LEU A 658 9.75 -0.58 2.35
N GLY A 659 9.38 -1.42 1.38
CA GLY A 659 7.99 -1.54 0.90
C GLY A 659 7.04 -1.94 2.04
N GLN A 660 7.33 -3.04 2.73
CA GLN A 660 6.51 -3.52 3.86
C GLN A 660 6.47 -2.51 5.01
N VAL A 661 7.57 -1.80 5.28
CA VAL A 661 7.60 -0.77 6.33
C VAL A 661 6.66 0.37 6.00
N THR A 662 6.65 0.79 4.74
CA THR A 662 5.82 1.89 4.30
C THR A 662 4.34 1.57 4.51
N ASP A 663 3.90 0.37 4.14
CA ASP A 663 2.51 -0.06 4.30
C ASP A 663 2.05 -0.07 5.78
N MET A 664 2.99 -0.25 6.72
CA MET A 664 2.73 -0.30 8.17
C MET A 664 2.79 1.06 8.88
N VAL A 665 3.64 1.98 8.42
CA VAL A 665 3.96 3.21 9.17
C VAL A 665 3.04 4.38 8.82
N GLY A 666 2.48 4.40 7.60
CA GLY A 666 1.61 5.50 7.15
C GLY A 666 2.36 6.83 6.97
N GLU A 667 1.67 7.94 7.19
CA GLU A 667 2.22 9.29 7.00
C GLU A 667 3.24 9.64 8.10
N THR A 668 4.43 10.05 7.65
CA THR A 668 5.53 10.54 8.48
C THR A 668 5.77 12.02 8.22
N VAL A 669 5.98 12.80 9.29
CA VAL A 669 6.16 14.26 9.22
C VAL A 669 7.47 14.65 9.90
N TYR A 670 8.27 15.49 9.24
CA TYR A 670 9.55 15.97 9.75
C TYR A 670 9.63 17.51 9.75
N ASN A 671 10.78 18.10 9.42
CA ASN A 671 10.95 19.55 9.56
C ASN A 671 10.13 20.31 8.52
N GLY A 672 10.28 19.95 7.25
CA GLY A 672 9.67 20.64 6.12
C GLY A 672 9.05 19.72 5.08
N ASN A 673 9.16 18.39 5.24
CA ASN A 673 8.66 17.39 4.29
C ASN A 673 7.82 16.33 5.03
N LYS A 674 6.82 15.77 4.35
CA LYS A 674 6.05 14.61 4.79
C LYS A 674 6.24 13.46 3.80
N PHE A 675 6.14 12.23 4.27
CA PHE A 675 6.21 11.04 3.42
C PHE A 675 5.13 10.05 3.81
N ASP A 676 4.30 9.71 2.83
CA ASP A 676 3.35 8.62 2.87
C ASP A 676 3.42 7.97 1.49
N TYR A 677 4.09 6.82 1.40
CA TYR A 677 4.26 6.18 0.10
C TYR A 677 3.17 5.14 -0.13
N TRP A 678 2.62 5.14 -1.34
CA TRP A 678 1.71 4.10 -1.80
C TRP A 678 2.28 3.44 -3.05
N ARG A 679 1.95 2.16 -3.25
CA ARG A 679 2.42 1.40 -4.40
C ARG A 679 1.51 1.64 -5.60
N GLU A 680 2.04 2.21 -6.67
CA GLU A 680 1.34 2.44 -7.94
C GLU A 680 1.60 1.27 -8.90
N GLY A 681 1.21 0.06 -8.50
CA GLY A 681 1.39 -1.15 -9.31
C GLY A 681 2.86 -1.42 -9.67
N PHE A 682 3.20 -1.30 -10.96
CA PHE A 682 4.56 -1.46 -11.49
C PHE A 682 5.37 -0.15 -11.49
N GLU A 683 4.74 1.01 -11.29
CA GLU A 683 5.39 2.34 -11.33
C GLU A 683 6.22 2.64 -10.08
N GLY A 684 6.25 1.70 -9.13
CA GLY A 684 6.96 1.85 -7.87
C GLY A 684 6.09 2.49 -6.82
N TYR A 685 6.70 3.34 -6.00
CA TYR A 685 6.08 3.96 -4.84
C TYR A 685 6.05 5.46 -5.03
N SER A 686 4.87 6.06 -4.93
CA SER A 686 4.69 7.51 -5.04
C SER A 686 4.39 8.09 -3.67
N ASN A 687 4.95 9.25 -3.34
CA ASN A 687 4.56 9.97 -2.14
C ASN A 687 3.19 10.64 -2.36
N LYS A 688 2.23 10.43 -1.48
CA LYS A 688 0.93 11.12 -1.50
C LYS A 688 0.83 12.25 -0.47
N ALA A 689 1.76 12.31 0.49
CA ALA A 689 1.76 13.32 1.52
C ALA A 689 2.15 14.69 0.95
N SER A 690 1.34 15.71 1.25
CA SER A 690 1.59 17.10 0.87
C SER A 690 0.91 18.06 1.84
N TYR A 691 1.39 19.29 1.84
CA TYR A 691 0.88 20.39 2.64
C TYR A 691 -0.15 21.17 1.85
N ILE A 692 -1.15 21.71 2.54
CA ILE A 692 -1.94 22.85 2.05
C ILE A 692 -1.45 24.06 2.83
N LEU A 693 -0.97 25.07 2.13
CA LEU A 693 -0.35 26.25 2.72
C LEU A 693 -1.17 27.49 2.38
N GLU A 694 -1.29 28.40 3.34
CA GLU A 694 -1.98 29.68 3.19
C GLU A 694 -1.05 30.84 3.57
N PHE A 695 -1.04 31.89 2.75
CA PHE A 695 -0.49 33.18 3.12
C PHE A 695 -1.50 33.93 4.00
N SER A 696 -1.18 34.13 5.26
CA SER A 696 -2.02 34.81 6.25
C SER A 696 -1.15 35.60 7.21
N GLU A 697 -1.55 36.81 7.57
CA GLU A 697 -0.79 37.69 8.49
C GLU A 697 0.70 37.85 8.10
N MET A 698 0.98 38.01 6.79
CA MET A 698 2.34 38.11 6.23
C MET A 698 3.22 36.86 6.45
N ARG A 699 2.61 35.73 6.82
CA ARG A 699 3.28 34.45 7.05
C ARG A 699 2.65 33.36 6.20
N VAL A 700 3.38 32.27 6.00
CA VAL A 700 2.85 31.05 5.40
C VAL A 700 2.57 30.07 6.52
N LYS A 701 1.31 29.65 6.68
CA LYS A 701 0.88 28.64 7.65
C LYS A 701 0.36 27.40 6.92
N GLU A 702 0.50 26.25 7.56
CA GLU A 702 -0.16 25.02 7.13
C GLU A 702 -1.64 25.08 7.54
N ILE A 703 -2.53 24.68 6.64
CA ILE A 703 -3.94 24.43 6.95
C ILE A 703 -4.11 22.92 7.03
N GLU A 704 -4.54 22.44 8.18
CA GLU A 704 -4.88 21.03 8.38
C GLU A 704 -6.27 20.76 7.81
N ALA A 705 -6.50 19.54 7.32
CA ALA A 705 -7.85 19.14 6.93
C ALA A 705 -8.64 18.95 8.23
N GLU A 706 -9.74 19.70 8.38
CA GLU A 706 -10.74 19.47 9.43
C GLU A 706 -11.43 18.11 9.25
#